data_AF-A0A3A8NF35-F1
#
_entry.id   AF-A0A3A8NF35-F1
#
_cell.length_a   1.000
_cell.length_b   1.000
_cell.length_c   1.000
_cell.angle_alpha   90.00
_cell.angle_beta   90.00
_cell.angle_gamma   90.00
#
_symmetry.space_group_name_H-M   'P 1'
#
loop_
_entity.id
_entity.type
_entity.pdbx_description
1 polymer ?
#
loop_
_entity_poly.entity_id
_entity_poly.type
_entity_poly.pdbx_seq_one_letter_code
_entity_poly.pdbx_strand_id
1 'polypeptide(L)'
;MGALLTGCPDEPEPTPEPVPWAALAKTRPEALLSISGRSASDVWAVGADRGRGPAVLHFDGTAWSEVPTGVRTDLWWVHAFQDGPVLMSGGSATILRHENGAFTRMPTPGLARHTVYGVWGSRPDDVYAVGSVADRAGFIWHSDGTRWSEVALPLADLPRTEDGDIPGFFKVWGTGADVYVVGARGVVLRSREGRAFEVMPTGTTRRLFTVHGGGGVVVVVGGEGSGEILELDEAAGRFVSRAPQGCPLLQGVSLSANGTGWATGFRGELYQRQAGSWRRVDAEPPATVESLHATWTDPEGGVWAVGGNVLSGSLDSGALLHRGAQVAAVPPVPDPGPAPAPSCPAAAVDPRPSGTIARRWNEQLLGAIRRDLPRPTVHARNLYHLSAAMWDAWAAYDATADGVFLREKHTAPDVAAARSEAVSYAAYRVLAHRYTKAIGGPTSAACFRAFMERLGYAPDDAVTTGDSPRALGNRIGQALISAGTADGANEQNDYKDTTGFQFVNAAMVVDTPGATLVDPSVWQPLNLAVAVTQNGIITTSGVQGYIGAHWGKVTPFALARPDGGGLYLDPGAPPVFGAELRAHVVDVLRKESGLGSDEWVDLSPGALGNNSLGTNDGTGHPLNPITGLPYAPHVVRRGDFGRVLAEFWADGPKSETPPGHWNVLANTVADSPGFSRRLFGEGTEVDPLEWDVKVYLALNGAAHDAAIVAWEVKRAFIAARPLSLIRHMGRLGQSTNPSGPAYHPDGLPLVPGLIEVVTAESSAPGQRHAHLARFQGQVVVHAWRGEPGDRRNEVGGTGWIRAIEWMPYQLRTFVTPAFPGFISGHSTFSRASAEVLAALTGSAYFPGGLGEFVAPRDSYLTFERGPSTDVRLQWATYYDAADQAGQSRLWGGIHVTPDDLIGRRLGSTVGLSAVVRARRFYDGTQVP
;
A
#
# COMPACT_ATOMS: atom_id res chain seq x y z
N MET A 1 -41.35 -11.60 -92.25
CA MET A 1 -40.97 -10.32 -91.61
C MET A 1 -41.88 -10.10 -90.42
N GLY A 2 -41.32 -9.90 -89.23
CA GLY A 2 -42.07 -9.62 -88.00
C GLY A 2 -41.46 -10.30 -86.78
N ALA A 3 -40.34 -9.77 -86.28
CA ALA A 3 -39.69 -10.19 -85.05
C ALA A 3 -40.39 -9.56 -83.83
N LEU A 4 -40.68 -10.37 -82.81
CA LEU A 4 -41.10 -9.95 -81.48
C LEU A 4 -39.86 -9.78 -80.61
N LEU A 5 -39.64 -8.57 -80.11
CA LEU A 5 -38.62 -8.20 -79.12
C LEU A 5 -39.13 -8.55 -77.72
N THR A 6 -38.49 -9.52 -77.06
CA THR A 6 -38.58 -9.76 -75.61
C THR A 6 -37.49 -8.96 -74.90
N GLY A 7 -37.88 -8.13 -73.93
CA GLY A 7 -36.96 -7.31 -73.11
C GLY A 7 -36.05 -8.16 -72.21
N CYS A 8 -34.84 -7.64 -71.97
CA CYS A 8 -33.86 -8.18 -71.02
C CYS A 8 -34.33 -7.97 -69.57
N PRO A 9 -33.95 -8.85 -68.63
CA PRO A 9 -34.12 -8.61 -67.19
C PRO A 9 -33.14 -7.54 -66.69
N ASP A 10 -33.58 -6.71 -65.74
CA ASP A 10 -32.78 -5.69 -65.06
C ASP A 10 -31.53 -6.29 -64.39
N GLU A 11 -30.42 -5.55 -64.44
CA GLU A 11 -29.19 -5.89 -63.72
C GLU A 11 -29.44 -5.96 -62.20
N PRO A 12 -28.86 -6.94 -61.48
CA PRO A 12 -28.93 -6.98 -60.03
C PRO A 12 -28.25 -5.74 -59.43
N GLU A 13 -28.91 -5.08 -58.48
CA GLU A 13 -28.32 -3.97 -57.73
C GLU A 13 -26.94 -4.37 -57.18
N PRO A 14 -25.92 -3.50 -57.29
CA PRO A 14 -24.60 -3.78 -56.76
C PRO A 14 -24.70 -4.02 -55.25
N THR A 15 -24.26 -5.20 -54.80
CA THR A 15 -24.04 -5.49 -53.38
C THR A 15 -23.16 -4.38 -52.78
N PRO A 16 -23.61 -3.68 -51.71
CA PRO A 16 -22.80 -2.65 -51.06
C PRO A 16 -21.45 -3.21 -50.64
N GLU A 17 -20.36 -2.49 -50.92
CA GLU A 17 -19.04 -2.88 -50.44
C GLU A 17 -19.03 -3.00 -48.90
N PRO A 18 -18.37 -4.02 -48.34
CA PRO A 18 -18.31 -4.20 -46.89
C PRO A 18 -17.57 -3.01 -46.25
N VAL A 19 -18.25 -2.28 -45.36
CA VAL A 19 -17.65 -1.19 -44.56
C VAL A 19 -16.50 -1.75 -43.72
N PRO A 20 -15.25 -1.30 -43.93
CA PRO A 20 -14.08 -1.88 -43.29
C PRO A 20 -13.93 -1.47 -41.82
N TRP A 21 -13.23 -2.29 -41.05
CA TRP A 21 -12.75 -1.95 -39.71
C TRP A 21 -11.46 -1.14 -39.79
N ALA A 22 -11.39 -0.03 -39.06
CA ALA A 22 -10.20 0.77 -38.86
C ALA A 22 -9.72 0.64 -37.41
N ALA A 23 -8.40 0.56 -37.23
CA ALA A 23 -7.79 0.71 -35.91
C ALA A 23 -7.41 2.18 -35.70
N LEU A 24 -8.09 2.83 -34.77
CA LEU A 24 -7.82 4.22 -34.40
C LEU A 24 -6.68 4.31 -33.37
N ALA A 25 -6.47 3.25 -32.58
CA ALA A 25 -5.31 3.09 -31.72
C ALA A 25 -4.78 1.65 -31.78
N LYS A 26 -3.45 1.50 -31.84
CA LYS A 26 -2.75 0.21 -31.74
C LYS A 26 -1.73 0.31 -30.62
N THR A 27 -1.60 -0.75 -29.83
CA THR A 27 -0.51 -0.94 -28.85
C THR A 27 -0.33 0.22 -27.87
N ARG A 28 -1.42 0.73 -27.30
CA ARG A 28 -1.33 1.69 -26.19
C ARG A 28 -0.71 1.02 -24.95
N PRO A 29 0.03 1.76 -24.10
CA PRO A 29 0.58 1.22 -22.86
C PRO A 29 -0.50 0.72 -21.90
N GLU A 30 -1.67 1.36 -21.89
CA GLU A 30 -2.83 1.01 -21.08
C GLU A 30 -3.84 0.20 -21.90
N ALA A 31 -4.36 -0.91 -21.37
CA ALA A 31 -5.53 -1.56 -21.95
C ALA A 31 -6.77 -0.64 -21.86
N LEU A 32 -7.60 -0.65 -22.90
CA LEU A 32 -8.89 0.04 -22.90
C LEU A 32 -10.00 -0.97 -22.54
N LEU A 33 -10.82 -0.61 -21.55
CA LEU A 33 -11.76 -1.51 -20.88
C LEU A 33 -13.22 -1.20 -21.20
N SER A 34 -13.56 0.02 -21.61
CA SER A 34 -14.95 0.36 -21.95
C SER A 34 -15.04 1.52 -22.92
N ILE A 35 -16.14 1.56 -23.68
CA ILE A 35 -16.44 2.60 -24.67
C ILE A 35 -17.94 2.89 -24.67
N SER A 36 -18.30 4.17 -24.74
CA SER A 36 -19.68 4.66 -24.80
C SER A 36 -19.69 6.07 -25.39
N GLY A 37 -20.77 6.48 -26.06
CA GLY A 37 -20.88 7.82 -26.61
C GLY A 37 -22.30 8.35 -26.56
N ARG A 38 -22.43 9.67 -26.78
CA ARG A 38 -23.72 10.34 -26.96
C ARG A 38 -24.17 10.32 -28.42
N SER A 39 -23.20 10.31 -29.34
CA SER A 39 -23.37 10.25 -30.79
C SER A 39 -22.07 9.73 -31.44
N ALA A 40 -22.04 9.49 -32.75
CA ALA A 40 -20.78 9.21 -33.46
C ALA A 40 -19.72 10.33 -33.33
N SER A 41 -20.12 11.53 -32.89
CA SER A 41 -19.26 12.70 -32.69
C SER A 41 -18.96 13.04 -31.22
N ASP A 42 -19.40 12.23 -30.27
CA ASP A 42 -19.06 12.42 -28.85
C ASP A 42 -18.90 11.05 -28.19
N VAL A 43 -17.65 10.57 -28.16
CA VAL A 43 -17.31 9.19 -27.77
C VAL A 43 -16.25 9.19 -26.68
N TRP A 44 -16.47 8.35 -25.67
CA TRP A 44 -15.60 8.20 -24.52
C TRP A 44 -15.09 6.77 -24.42
N ALA A 45 -13.79 6.61 -24.17
CA ALA A 45 -13.19 5.32 -23.84
C ALA A 45 -12.39 5.42 -22.54
N VAL A 46 -12.44 4.39 -21.70
CA VAL A 46 -11.74 4.34 -20.41
C VAL A 46 -10.94 3.05 -20.25
N GLY A 47 -9.89 3.08 -19.41
CA GLY A 47 -9.00 1.94 -19.25
C GLY A 47 -8.12 1.95 -18.00
N ALA A 48 -7.03 1.18 -18.07
CA ALA A 48 -6.12 0.91 -16.96
C ALA A 48 -5.27 2.14 -16.55
N ASP A 49 -4.83 2.18 -15.29
CA ASP A 49 -3.82 3.11 -14.76
C ASP A 49 -2.44 2.43 -14.77
N ARG A 50 -1.50 3.01 -15.54
CA ARG A 50 -0.12 2.53 -15.65
C ARG A 50 0.89 3.42 -14.92
N GLY A 51 0.44 4.13 -13.88
CA GLY A 51 1.26 4.98 -13.03
C GLY A 51 1.09 6.48 -13.27
N ARG A 52 0.20 6.87 -14.18
CA ARG A 52 -0.08 8.26 -14.59
C ARG A 52 -1.54 8.69 -14.42
N GLY A 53 -2.37 7.81 -13.88
CA GLY A 53 -3.83 7.91 -13.91
C GLY A 53 -4.43 6.96 -14.96
N PRO A 54 -5.73 6.66 -14.87
CA PRO A 54 -6.40 5.80 -15.84
C PRO A 54 -6.41 6.44 -17.23
N ALA A 55 -6.33 5.62 -18.27
CA ALA A 55 -6.64 6.06 -19.62
C ALA A 55 -8.10 6.55 -19.70
N VAL A 56 -8.31 7.80 -20.11
CA VAL A 56 -9.62 8.37 -20.44
C VAL A 56 -9.48 9.16 -21.73
N LEU A 57 -10.13 8.69 -22.78
CA LEU A 57 -10.09 9.27 -24.12
C LEU A 57 -11.45 9.87 -24.46
N HIS A 58 -11.45 11.08 -25.02
CA HIS A 58 -12.65 11.76 -25.50
C HIS A 58 -12.50 12.17 -26.96
N PHE A 59 -13.43 11.74 -27.80
CA PHE A 59 -13.60 12.19 -29.17
C PHE A 59 -14.67 13.27 -29.23
N ASP A 60 -14.31 14.45 -29.71
CA ASP A 60 -15.19 15.62 -29.79
C ASP A 60 -15.87 15.81 -31.16
N GLY A 61 -15.79 14.79 -32.02
CA GLY A 61 -16.28 14.83 -33.39
C GLY A 61 -15.21 15.20 -34.41
N THR A 62 -14.08 15.74 -33.95
CA THR A 62 -12.96 16.13 -34.79
C THR A 62 -11.66 15.41 -34.41
N ALA A 63 -11.37 15.32 -33.11
CA ALA A 63 -10.12 14.76 -32.62
C ALA A 63 -10.32 14.00 -31.30
N TRP A 64 -9.41 13.06 -31.05
CA TRP A 64 -9.29 12.39 -29.77
C TRP A 64 -8.35 13.17 -28.85
N SER A 65 -8.73 13.29 -27.59
CA SER A 65 -7.90 13.85 -26.51
C SER A 65 -7.87 12.92 -25.30
N GLU A 66 -6.78 12.96 -24.54
CA GLU A 66 -6.68 12.27 -23.25
C GLU A 66 -7.05 13.25 -22.13
N VAL A 67 -8.00 12.87 -21.28
CA VAL A 67 -8.58 13.76 -20.28
C VAL A 67 -8.16 13.33 -18.87
N PRO A 68 -7.39 14.14 -18.12
CA PRO A 68 -6.93 13.77 -16.79
C PRO A 68 -8.09 13.78 -15.78
N THR A 69 -8.21 12.71 -15.01
CA THR A 69 -9.28 12.53 -14.01
C THR A 69 -8.89 12.96 -12.59
N GLY A 70 -7.59 13.04 -12.30
CA GLY A 70 -7.06 13.30 -10.96
C GLY A 70 -7.10 12.09 -10.01
N VAL A 71 -7.53 10.90 -10.47
CA VAL A 71 -7.53 9.66 -9.68
C VAL A 71 -6.46 8.68 -10.14
N ARG A 72 -6.14 7.69 -9.29
CA ARG A 72 -5.09 6.69 -9.50
C ARG A 72 -5.62 5.27 -9.31
N THR A 73 -6.43 4.83 -10.26
CA THR A 73 -7.06 3.50 -10.28
C THR A 73 -7.54 3.18 -11.69
N ASP A 74 -7.64 1.91 -12.05
CA ASP A 74 -8.27 1.46 -13.30
C ASP A 74 -9.75 1.86 -13.34
N LEU A 75 -10.21 2.29 -14.53
CA LEU A 75 -11.62 2.53 -14.83
C LEU A 75 -12.15 1.43 -15.75
N TRP A 76 -13.14 0.69 -15.26
CA TRP A 76 -13.67 -0.53 -15.87
C TRP A 76 -14.91 -0.31 -16.73
N TRP A 77 -15.58 0.83 -16.59
CA TRP A 77 -16.79 1.15 -17.36
C TRP A 77 -16.99 2.64 -17.58
N VAL A 78 -17.59 2.98 -18.72
CA VAL A 78 -18.08 4.33 -19.03
C VAL A 78 -19.52 4.27 -19.52
N HIS A 79 -20.34 5.21 -19.06
CA HIS A 79 -21.71 5.40 -19.49
C HIS A 79 -21.97 6.88 -19.78
N ALA A 80 -22.23 7.21 -21.05
CA ALA A 80 -22.56 8.55 -21.48
C ALA A 80 -24.08 8.73 -21.61
N PHE A 81 -24.65 9.68 -20.85
CA PHE A 81 -26.05 10.08 -21.05
C PHE A 81 -26.16 10.98 -22.28
N GLN A 82 -27.21 10.78 -23.09
CA GLN A 82 -27.46 11.51 -24.34
C GLN A 82 -27.42 13.04 -24.14
N ASP A 83 -28.09 13.55 -23.10
CA ASP A 83 -28.17 14.99 -22.77
C ASP A 83 -27.66 15.28 -21.34
N GLY A 84 -26.70 14.49 -20.85
CA GLY A 84 -26.31 14.52 -19.44
C GLY A 84 -24.83 14.25 -19.19
N PRO A 85 -24.43 13.98 -17.94
CA PRO A 85 -23.04 13.72 -17.59
C PRO A 85 -22.50 12.42 -18.23
N VAL A 86 -21.19 12.22 -18.12
CA VAL A 86 -20.56 10.93 -18.39
C VAL A 86 -20.13 10.32 -17.06
N LEU A 87 -20.56 9.09 -16.79
CA LEU A 87 -20.18 8.36 -15.58
C LEU A 87 -19.08 7.35 -15.90
N MET A 88 -18.09 7.25 -15.03
CA MET A 88 -16.99 6.28 -15.15
C MET A 88 -16.79 5.56 -13.84
N SER A 89 -16.71 4.24 -13.85
CA SER A 89 -16.59 3.44 -12.63
C SER A 89 -15.35 2.56 -12.63
N GLY A 90 -14.80 2.26 -11.46
CA GLY A 90 -13.55 1.49 -11.40
C GLY A 90 -13.15 0.98 -10.02
N GLY A 91 -11.85 0.71 -9.86
CA GLY A 91 -11.26 0.23 -8.61
C GLY A 91 -11.40 1.24 -7.47
N SER A 92 -11.13 0.81 -6.24
CA SER A 92 -11.25 1.63 -5.03
C SER A 92 -12.62 2.27 -4.84
N ALA A 93 -13.70 1.53 -5.13
CA ALA A 93 -15.09 2.01 -5.08
C ALA A 93 -15.33 3.32 -5.86
N THR A 94 -14.57 3.55 -6.94
CA THR A 94 -14.58 4.82 -7.67
C THR A 94 -15.76 4.91 -8.62
N ILE A 95 -16.51 6.00 -8.53
CA ILE A 95 -17.43 6.47 -9.56
C ILE A 95 -17.15 7.96 -9.79
N LEU A 96 -16.79 8.33 -11.01
CA LEU A 96 -16.56 9.70 -11.45
C LEU A 96 -17.75 10.16 -12.29
N ARG A 97 -18.18 11.40 -12.05
CA ARG A 97 -19.11 12.14 -12.89
C ARG A 97 -18.35 13.24 -13.62
N HIS A 98 -18.35 13.19 -14.94
CA HIS A 98 -17.85 14.26 -15.80
C HIS A 98 -19.01 15.11 -16.31
N GLU A 99 -18.97 16.40 -15.99
CA GLU A 99 -19.98 17.37 -16.40
C GLU A 99 -19.33 18.76 -16.48
N ASN A 100 -19.70 19.57 -17.49
CA ASN A 100 -19.17 20.92 -17.67
C ASN A 100 -17.63 21.00 -17.70
N GLY A 101 -16.97 19.99 -18.26
CA GLY A 101 -15.51 19.93 -18.38
C GLY A 101 -14.76 19.57 -17.09
N ALA A 102 -15.47 19.14 -16.04
CA ALA A 102 -14.88 18.80 -14.75
C ALA A 102 -15.26 17.38 -14.30
N PHE A 103 -14.30 16.68 -13.67
CA PHE A 103 -14.55 15.43 -12.97
C PHE A 103 -14.88 15.68 -11.50
N THR A 104 -15.92 15.02 -11.01
CA THR A 104 -16.26 14.93 -9.60
C THR A 104 -16.38 13.48 -9.18
N ARG A 105 -15.74 13.09 -8.08
CA ARG A 105 -15.91 11.76 -7.50
C ARG A 105 -17.22 11.72 -6.72
N MET A 106 -18.07 10.76 -7.02
CA MET A 106 -19.32 10.54 -6.28
C MET A 106 -19.00 9.77 -4.98
N PRO A 107 -19.51 10.20 -3.81
CA PRO A 107 -19.37 9.44 -2.57
C PRO A 107 -20.09 8.10 -2.66
N THR A 108 -19.41 6.98 -2.42
CA THR A 108 -20.00 5.63 -2.52
C THR A 108 -19.99 4.93 -1.15
N PRO A 109 -20.85 3.94 -0.90
CA PRO A 109 -20.83 3.19 0.36
C PRO A 109 -19.67 2.17 0.45
N GLY A 110 -18.83 2.07 -0.59
CA GLY A 110 -17.80 1.06 -0.72
C GLY A 110 -16.44 1.47 -0.15
N LEU A 111 -15.73 0.48 0.37
CA LEU A 111 -14.31 0.55 0.73
C LEU A 111 -13.38 0.39 -0.48
N ALA A 112 -12.10 0.76 -0.33
CA ALA A 112 -11.08 0.68 -1.38
C ALA A 112 -10.87 -0.73 -1.97
N ARG A 113 -11.28 -1.79 -1.25
CA ARG A 113 -11.22 -3.17 -1.75
C ARG A 113 -12.28 -3.51 -2.81
N HIS A 114 -13.30 -2.68 -2.99
CA HIS A 114 -14.36 -2.91 -3.96
C HIS A 114 -13.96 -2.38 -5.33
N THR A 115 -14.31 -3.11 -6.37
CA THR A 115 -14.25 -2.65 -7.75
C THR A 115 -15.65 -2.49 -8.29
N VAL A 116 -15.97 -1.30 -8.82
CA VAL A 116 -17.25 -1.02 -9.48
C VAL A 116 -17.08 -1.31 -10.97
N TYR A 117 -17.40 -2.54 -11.36
CA TYR A 117 -17.20 -3.03 -12.72
C TYR A 117 -18.20 -2.45 -13.73
N GLY A 118 -19.39 -2.04 -13.31
CA GLY A 118 -20.41 -1.52 -14.22
C GLY A 118 -21.24 -0.41 -13.61
N VAL A 119 -21.62 0.54 -14.46
CA VAL A 119 -22.55 1.64 -14.12
C VAL A 119 -23.50 1.88 -15.29
N TRP A 120 -24.77 2.10 -15.01
CA TRP A 120 -25.80 2.41 -16.00
C TRP A 120 -26.93 3.19 -15.34
N GLY A 121 -27.54 4.14 -16.04
CA GLY A 121 -28.76 4.79 -15.60
C GLY A 121 -29.74 5.04 -16.74
N SER A 122 -31.02 5.11 -16.40
CA SER A 122 -32.04 5.59 -17.35
C SER A 122 -32.00 7.11 -17.48
N ARG A 123 -31.61 7.78 -16.38
CA ARG A 123 -31.44 9.22 -16.22
C ARG A 123 -30.29 9.49 -15.24
N PRO A 124 -29.72 10.71 -15.22
CA PRO A 124 -28.61 11.04 -14.32
C PRO A 124 -28.97 10.96 -12.82
N ASP A 125 -30.26 10.99 -12.48
CA ASP A 125 -30.83 10.87 -11.14
C ASP A 125 -31.35 9.47 -10.81
N ASP A 126 -31.17 8.49 -11.70
CA ASP A 126 -31.57 7.09 -11.51
C ASP A 126 -30.51 6.16 -12.09
N VAL A 127 -29.54 5.80 -11.23
CA VAL A 127 -28.31 5.12 -11.65
C VAL A 127 -28.05 3.89 -10.80
N TYR A 128 -27.74 2.78 -11.44
CA TYR A 128 -27.28 1.55 -10.82
C TYR A 128 -25.78 1.36 -11.05
N ALA A 129 -25.09 0.91 -10.01
CA ALA A 129 -23.70 0.52 -10.06
C ALA A 129 -23.55 -0.89 -9.49
N VAL A 130 -22.72 -1.72 -10.14
CA VAL A 130 -22.51 -3.10 -9.74
C VAL A 130 -21.03 -3.43 -9.70
N GLY A 131 -20.67 -4.36 -8.82
CA GLY A 131 -19.29 -4.72 -8.64
C GLY A 131 -19.08 -5.89 -7.71
N SER A 132 -17.82 -6.07 -7.29
CA SER A 132 -17.41 -7.16 -6.42
C SER A 132 -16.10 -6.85 -5.67
N VAL A 133 -15.68 -7.76 -4.80
CA VAL A 133 -14.34 -7.82 -4.20
C VAL A 133 -13.64 -9.07 -4.73
N ALA A 134 -12.68 -8.91 -5.66
CA ALA A 134 -11.95 -10.01 -6.28
C ALA A 134 -12.88 -11.17 -6.75
N ASP A 135 -13.79 -10.86 -7.69
CA ASP A 135 -14.78 -11.77 -8.31
C ASP A 135 -15.84 -12.42 -7.38
N ARG A 136 -15.89 -12.03 -6.10
CA ARG A 136 -16.92 -12.47 -5.13
C ARG A 136 -17.55 -11.28 -4.39
N ALA A 137 -18.48 -11.56 -3.48
CA ALA A 137 -19.21 -10.53 -2.74
C ALA A 137 -19.87 -9.51 -3.68
N GLY A 138 -20.62 -10.00 -4.67
CA GLY A 138 -21.37 -9.15 -5.60
C GLY A 138 -22.23 -8.12 -4.86
N PHE A 139 -22.22 -6.88 -5.33
CA PHE A 139 -23.05 -5.81 -4.79
C PHE A 139 -23.77 -5.04 -5.90
N ILE A 140 -24.91 -4.46 -5.55
CA ILE A 140 -25.66 -3.51 -6.37
C ILE A 140 -25.88 -2.26 -5.51
N TRP A 141 -25.50 -1.11 -6.04
CA TRP A 141 -25.84 0.19 -5.48
C TRP A 141 -26.79 0.93 -6.40
N HIS A 142 -27.73 1.66 -5.83
CA HIS A 142 -28.67 2.52 -6.54
C HIS A 142 -28.54 3.96 -6.05
N SER A 143 -28.49 4.90 -7.00
CA SER A 143 -28.42 6.34 -6.76
C SER A 143 -29.71 7.00 -7.21
N ASP A 144 -30.31 7.75 -6.30
CA ASP A 144 -31.49 8.60 -6.52
C ASP A 144 -31.14 10.03 -6.98
N GLY A 145 -29.89 10.22 -7.43
CA GLY A 145 -29.33 11.51 -7.80
C GLY A 145 -28.76 12.31 -6.62
N THR A 146 -29.04 11.90 -5.37
CA THR A 146 -28.53 12.56 -4.17
C THR A 146 -27.55 11.67 -3.40
N ARG A 147 -27.82 10.37 -3.31
CA ARG A 147 -26.98 9.42 -2.58
C ARG A 147 -27.02 8.03 -3.19
N TRP A 148 -25.93 7.29 -2.99
CA TRP A 148 -25.89 5.85 -3.25
C TRP A 148 -26.42 5.07 -2.05
N SER A 149 -27.20 4.02 -2.33
CA SER A 149 -27.73 3.08 -1.35
C SER A 149 -27.52 1.64 -1.81
N GLU A 150 -27.27 0.73 -0.87
CA GLU A 150 -27.15 -0.70 -1.17
C GLU A 150 -28.52 -1.30 -1.47
N VAL A 151 -28.61 -2.06 -2.56
CA VAL A 151 -29.84 -2.73 -2.99
C VAL A 151 -29.89 -4.15 -2.41
N ALA A 152 -31.04 -4.51 -1.85
CA ALA A 152 -31.27 -5.86 -1.34
C ALA A 152 -31.20 -6.91 -2.47
N LEU A 153 -30.49 -8.01 -2.22
CA LEU A 153 -30.26 -9.09 -3.18
C LEU A 153 -31.15 -10.31 -2.88
N PRO A 154 -31.55 -11.10 -3.90
CA PRO A 154 -32.27 -12.37 -3.73
C PRO A 154 -31.32 -13.48 -3.25
N LEU A 155 -30.82 -13.33 -2.02
CA LEU A 155 -29.75 -14.16 -1.47
C LEU A 155 -30.11 -15.66 -1.38
N ALA A 156 -31.39 -16.00 -1.27
CA ALA A 156 -31.85 -17.39 -1.21
C ALA A 156 -31.67 -18.12 -2.56
N ASP A 157 -31.77 -17.39 -3.67
CA ASP A 157 -31.77 -17.95 -5.03
C ASP A 157 -30.40 -17.84 -5.72
N LEU A 158 -29.48 -17.06 -5.14
CA LEU A 158 -28.12 -16.91 -5.64
C LEU A 158 -27.23 -18.12 -5.30
N PRO A 159 -26.42 -18.60 -6.25
CA PRO A 159 -25.45 -19.66 -5.96
C PRO A 159 -24.42 -19.17 -4.94
N ARG A 160 -23.87 -20.10 -4.16
CA ARG A 160 -22.88 -19.79 -3.11
C ARG A 160 -21.48 -20.23 -3.51
N THR A 161 -20.50 -19.36 -3.29
CA THR A 161 -19.08 -19.74 -3.37
C THR A 161 -18.75 -20.73 -2.25
N GLU A 162 -17.57 -21.36 -2.33
CA GLU A 162 -17.11 -22.32 -1.33
C GLU A 162 -17.09 -21.73 0.09
N ASP A 163 -16.69 -20.46 0.25
CA ASP A 163 -16.66 -19.76 1.54
C ASP A 163 -18.02 -19.13 1.95
N GLY A 164 -19.12 -19.53 1.30
CA GLY A 164 -20.49 -19.11 1.60
C GLY A 164 -20.90 -17.72 1.06
N ASP A 165 -20.02 -17.08 0.29
CA ASP A 165 -20.29 -15.78 -0.34
C ASP A 165 -21.13 -15.95 -1.61
N ILE A 166 -21.43 -14.83 -2.29
CA ILE A 166 -22.09 -14.83 -3.59
C ILE A 166 -21.09 -14.47 -4.71
N PRO A 167 -21.36 -14.88 -5.97
CA PRO A 167 -20.54 -14.49 -7.11
C PRO A 167 -20.48 -12.96 -7.28
N GLY A 168 -19.40 -12.46 -7.87
CA GLY A 168 -19.27 -11.07 -8.24
C GLY A 168 -20.19 -10.68 -9.41
N PHE A 169 -20.61 -9.42 -9.43
CA PHE A 169 -21.37 -8.82 -10.51
C PHE A 169 -20.48 -7.91 -11.34
N PHE A 170 -20.67 -7.93 -12.66
CA PHE A 170 -19.76 -7.26 -13.59
C PHE A 170 -20.41 -6.13 -14.35
N LYS A 171 -21.64 -6.29 -14.85
CA LYS A 171 -22.31 -5.27 -15.67
C LYS A 171 -23.79 -5.15 -15.35
N VAL A 172 -24.30 -3.96 -15.63
CA VAL A 172 -25.69 -3.56 -15.46
C VAL A 172 -26.16 -2.81 -16.71
N TRP A 173 -27.41 -3.05 -17.11
CA TRP A 173 -28.08 -2.37 -18.22
C TRP A 173 -29.59 -2.41 -18.01
N GLY A 174 -30.34 -1.47 -18.57
CA GLY A 174 -31.80 -1.48 -18.47
C GLY A 174 -32.53 -0.65 -19.54
N THR A 175 -33.85 -0.65 -19.43
CA THR A 175 -34.78 0.16 -20.26
C THR A 175 -35.43 1.30 -19.46
N GLY A 176 -35.05 1.47 -18.20
CA GLY A 176 -35.71 2.32 -17.21
C GLY A 176 -36.78 1.56 -16.43
N ALA A 177 -37.69 0.88 -17.13
CA ALA A 177 -38.65 0.00 -16.48
C ALA A 177 -37.99 -1.29 -15.96
N ASP A 178 -37.12 -1.91 -16.77
CA ASP A 178 -36.41 -3.12 -16.39
C ASP A 178 -34.91 -2.85 -16.22
N VAL A 179 -34.30 -3.48 -15.22
CA VAL A 179 -32.85 -3.42 -14.95
C VAL A 179 -32.29 -4.82 -14.84
N TYR A 180 -31.21 -5.09 -15.56
CA TYR A 180 -30.54 -6.38 -15.64
C TYR A 180 -29.12 -6.27 -15.09
N VAL A 181 -28.70 -7.25 -14.29
CA VAL A 181 -27.34 -7.37 -13.78
C VAL A 181 -26.79 -8.74 -14.12
N VAL A 182 -25.54 -8.82 -14.55
CA VAL A 182 -24.87 -10.09 -14.89
C VAL A 182 -23.56 -10.25 -14.14
N GLY A 183 -23.17 -11.50 -13.92
CA GLY A 183 -21.99 -11.79 -13.12
C GLY A 183 -21.38 -13.18 -13.33
N ALA A 184 -20.52 -13.54 -12.38
CA ALA A 184 -19.90 -14.85 -12.35
C ALA A 184 -20.93 -15.96 -12.09
N ARG A 185 -20.56 -17.20 -12.43
CA ARG A 185 -21.37 -18.40 -12.24
C ARG A 185 -22.75 -18.38 -12.90
N GLY A 186 -22.84 -17.77 -14.09
CA GLY A 186 -24.05 -17.76 -14.90
C GLY A 186 -25.19 -16.89 -14.34
N VAL A 187 -24.90 -16.04 -13.34
CA VAL A 187 -25.92 -15.23 -12.67
C VAL A 187 -26.40 -14.10 -13.59
N VAL A 188 -27.73 -14.03 -13.73
CA VAL A 188 -28.45 -12.87 -14.28
C VAL A 188 -29.55 -12.50 -13.29
N LEU A 189 -29.62 -11.23 -12.91
CA LEU A 189 -30.67 -10.66 -12.08
C LEU A 189 -31.52 -9.71 -12.91
N ARG A 190 -32.83 -9.62 -12.61
CA ARG A 190 -33.74 -8.63 -13.19
C ARG A 190 -34.55 -7.94 -12.11
N SER A 191 -34.64 -6.62 -12.16
CA SER A 191 -35.67 -5.83 -11.49
C SER A 191 -36.68 -5.35 -12.53
N ARG A 192 -37.98 -5.42 -12.21
CA ARG A 192 -39.07 -4.91 -13.04
C ARG A 192 -39.82 -3.81 -12.30
N GLU A 193 -39.90 -2.64 -12.92
CA GLU A 193 -40.60 -1.46 -12.41
C GLU A 193 -40.12 -1.07 -10.99
N GLY A 194 -38.80 -1.15 -10.74
CA GLY A 194 -38.20 -0.83 -9.45
C GLY A 194 -38.47 -1.83 -8.32
N ARG A 195 -39.06 -2.99 -8.63
CA ARG A 195 -39.25 -4.09 -7.65
C ARG A 195 -37.92 -4.74 -7.26
N ALA A 196 -37.96 -5.60 -6.25
CA ALA A 196 -36.81 -6.40 -5.83
C ALA A 196 -36.22 -7.19 -7.01
N PHE A 197 -34.90 -7.37 -7.00
CA PHE A 197 -34.22 -8.18 -8.01
C PHE A 197 -34.55 -9.66 -7.85
N GLU A 198 -34.80 -10.33 -8.97
CA GLU A 198 -35.06 -11.77 -9.06
C GLU A 198 -33.99 -12.45 -9.94
N VAL A 199 -33.67 -13.71 -9.66
CA VAL A 199 -32.72 -14.50 -10.47
C VAL A 199 -33.40 -15.02 -11.74
N MET A 200 -32.79 -14.77 -12.89
CA MET A 200 -33.24 -15.25 -14.19
C MET A 200 -32.49 -16.54 -14.57
N PRO A 201 -33.18 -17.63 -14.96
CA PRO A 201 -32.52 -18.86 -15.38
C PRO A 201 -31.74 -18.68 -16.70
N THR A 202 -30.49 -19.16 -16.72
CA THR A 202 -29.61 -19.10 -17.90
C THR A 202 -29.23 -20.47 -18.48
N GLY A 203 -29.28 -21.52 -17.66
CA GLY A 203 -28.83 -22.87 -18.05
C GLY A 203 -27.31 -23.02 -18.18
N THR A 204 -26.53 -22.03 -17.74
CA THR A 204 -25.06 -22.08 -17.75
C THR A 204 -24.50 -21.68 -16.38
N THR A 205 -23.29 -22.15 -16.07
CA THR A 205 -22.52 -21.74 -14.90
C THR A 205 -21.26 -20.94 -15.30
N ARG A 206 -21.08 -20.65 -16.58
CA ARG A 206 -19.94 -19.87 -17.07
C ARG A 206 -20.06 -18.40 -16.67
N ARG A 207 -18.94 -17.71 -16.62
CA ARG A 207 -18.89 -16.27 -16.33
C ARG A 207 -19.61 -15.47 -17.41
N LEU A 208 -20.48 -14.54 -17.01
CA LEU A 208 -21.20 -13.64 -17.92
C LEU A 208 -20.64 -12.23 -17.75
N PHE A 209 -20.14 -11.64 -18.84
CA PHE A 209 -19.38 -10.40 -18.78
C PHE A 209 -20.23 -9.17 -19.03
N THR A 210 -21.10 -9.16 -20.04
CA THR A 210 -21.87 -7.96 -20.42
C THR A 210 -23.31 -8.31 -20.77
N VAL A 211 -24.22 -7.39 -20.45
CA VAL A 211 -25.63 -7.41 -20.86
C VAL A 211 -25.96 -6.12 -21.60
N HIS A 212 -26.73 -6.23 -22.68
CA HIS A 212 -27.26 -5.09 -23.42
C HIS A 212 -28.57 -5.48 -24.11
N GLY A 213 -29.43 -4.50 -24.40
CA GLY A 213 -30.66 -4.72 -25.15
C GLY A 213 -30.95 -3.64 -26.18
N GLY A 214 -31.83 -3.97 -27.13
CA GLY A 214 -32.21 -3.13 -28.26
C GLY A 214 -33.24 -3.84 -29.15
N GLY A 215 -34.20 -3.10 -29.70
CA GLY A 215 -35.26 -3.68 -30.55
C GLY A 215 -36.11 -4.76 -29.86
N GLY A 216 -36.32 -4.64 -28.54
CA GLY A 216 -37.09 -5.61 -27.76
C GLY A 216 -36.33 -6.90 -27.41
N VAL A 217 -35.04 -6.98 -27.71
CA VAL A 217 -34.19 -8.14 -27.40
C VAL A 217 -33.20 -7.76 -26.30
N VAL A 218 -32.97 -8.68 -25.35
CA VAL A 218 -31.91 -8.57 -24.33
C VAL A 218 -30.91 -9.70 -24.56
N VAL A 219 -29.63 -9.34 -24.68
CA VAL A 219 -28.51 -10.25 -24.92
C VAL A 219 -27.53 -10.19 -23.77
N VAL A 220 -27.03 -11.36 -23.38
CA VAL A 220 -25.90 -11.52 -22.45
C VAL A 220 -24.78 -12.27 -23.15
N VAL A 221 -23.54 -11.83 -22.96
CA VAL A 221 -22.34 -12.51 -23.48
C VAL A 221 -21.38 -12.91 -22.37
N GLY A 222 -20.64 -13.98 -22.59
CA GLY A 222 -19.72 -14.51 -21.58
C GLY A 222 -18.84 -15.66 -22.07
N GLY A 223 -18.31 -16.44 -21.13
CA GLY A 223 -17.61 -17.69 -21.40
C GLY A 223 -16.40 -17.96 -20.52
N GLU A 224 -15.90 -19.20 -20.59
CA GLU A 224 -14.62 -19.66 -20.01
C GLU A 224 -14.05 -20.72 -20.98
N GLY A 225 -13.16 -20.30 -21.89
CA GLY A 225 -12.69 -21.12 -23.01
C GLY A 225 -13.69 -21.24 -24.18
N SER A 226 -14.93 -21.61 -23.89
CA SER A 226 -16.07 -21.51 -24.83
C SER A 226 -16.95 -20.30 -24.49
N GLY A 227 -17.40 -19.60 -25.52
CA GLY A 227 -18.25 -18.42 -25.45
C GLY A 227 -19.72 -18.72 -25.17
N GLU A 228 -20.38 -17.72 -24.60
CA GLU A 228 -21.83 -17.68 -24.40
C GLU A 228 -22.40 -16.46 -25.13
N ILE A 229 -23.52 -16.68 -25.83
CA ILE A 229 -24.43 -15.63 -26.28
C ILE A 229 -25.81 -16.10 -25.88
N LEU A 230 -26.46 -15.41 -24.94
CA LEU A 230 -27.76 -15.76 -24.42
C LEU A 230 -28.76 -14.67 -24.79
N GLU A 231 -29.91 -15.06 -25.35
CA GLU A 231 -31.03 -14.16 -25.61
C GLU A 231 -32.19 -14.44 -24.66
N LEU A 232 -32.81 -13.38 -24.15
CA LEU A 232 -33.99 -13.50 -23.30
C LEU A 232 -35.20 -13.96 -24.13
N ASP A 233 -35.76 -15.11 -23.74
CA ASP A 233 -37.08 -15.53 -24.16
C ASP A 233 -38.09 -15.07 -23.09
N GLU A 234 -38.74 -13.93 -23.33
CA GLU A 234 -39.72 -13.35 -22.41
C GLU A 234 -40.91 -14.28 -22.16
N ALA A 235 -41.34 -15.06 -23.17
CA ALA A 235 -42.46 -15.99 -23.01
C ALA A 235 -42.09 -17.16 -22.10
N ALA A 236 -40.85 -17.64 -22.18
CA ALA A 236 -40.33 -18.69 -21.32
C ALA A 236 -39.76 -18.19 -19.98
N GLY A 237 -39.64 -16.87 -19.80
CA GLY A 237 -39.07 -16.26 -18.58
C GLY A 237 -37.61 -16.66 -18.32
N ARG A 238 -36.82 -16.98 -19.36
CA ARG A 238 -35.45 -17.49 -19.22
C ARG A 238 -34.56 -17.06 -20.38
N PHE A 239 -33.26 -17.11 -20.15
CA PHE A 239 -32.27 -16.94 -21.21
C PHE A 239 -32.04 -18.26 -21.97
N VAL A 240 -31.83 -18.16 -23.27
CA VAL A 240 -31.59 -19.29 -24.18
C VAL A 240 -30.32 -19.04 -24.98
N SER A 241 -29.46 -20.05 -25.06
CA SER A 241 -28.22 -19.93 -25.84
C SER A 241 -28.51 -19.78 -27.34
N ARG A 242 -27.82 -18.81 -27.93
CA ARG A 242 -27.72 -18.50 -29.35
C ARG A 242 -26.26 -18.49 -29.81
N ALA A 243 -25.35 -19.00 -28.98
CA ALA A 243 -23.93 -19.08 -29.29
C ALA A 243 -23.69 -19.99 -30.50
N PRO A 244 -23.01 -19.51 -31.56
CA PRO A 244 -22.56 -20.37 -32.64
C PRO A 244 -21.60 -21.45 -32.13
N GLN A 245 -21.58 -22.61 -32.79
CA GLN A 245 -20.67 -23.69 -32.42
C GLN A 245 -19.20 -23.22 -32.51
N GLY A 246 -18.41 -23.50 -31.47
CA GLY A 246 -17.00 -23.11 -31.42
C GLY A 246 -16.77 -21.62 -31.13
N CYS A 247 -17.82 -20.86 -30.77
CA CYS A 247 -17.67 -19.47 -30.34
C CYS A 247 -16.68 -19.39 -29.16
N PRO A 248 -15.65 -18.54 -29.23
CA PRO A 248 -14.69 -18.35 -28.14
C PRO A 248 -15.27 -17.41 -27.09
N LEU A 249 -14.53 -17.18 -26.00
CA LEU A 249 -14.90 -16.21 -24.96
C LEU A 249 -15.32 -14.86 -25.58
N LEU A 250 -16.50 -14.36 -25.20
CA LEU A 250 -17.01 -13.04 -25.54
C LEU A 250 -17.13 -12.17 -24.29
N GLN A 251 -16.84 -10.87 -24.43
CA GLN A 251 -16.82 -9.91 -23.33
C GLN A 251 -17.69 -8.69 -23.60
N GLY A 252 -17.71 -8.18 -24.84
CA GLY A 252 -18.51 -7.02 -25.22
C GLY A 252 -19.77 -7.40 -25.99
N VAL A 253 -20.88 -6.70 -25.75
CA VAL A 253 -22.08 -6.75 -26.61
C VAL A 253 -22.78 -5.39 -26.66
N SER A 254 -23.26 -5.01 -27.83
CA SER A 254 -24.05 -3.80 -28.06
C SER A 254 -25.11 -4.05 -29.13
N LEU A 255 -26.33 -3.58 -28.89
CA LEU A 255 -27.45 -3.68 -29.83
C LEU A 255 -27.97 -2.30 -30.21
N SER A 256 -28.35 -2.15 -31.48
CA SER A 256 -29.06 -0.98 -32.01
C SER A 256 -30.56 -1.07 -31.71
N ALA A 257 -31.26 0.06 -31.89
CA ALA A 257 -32.71 0.16 -31.66
C ALA A 257 -33.56 -0.81 -32.51
N ASN A 258 -33.04 -1.30 -33.64
CA ASN A 258 -33.69 -2.29 -34.49
C ASN A 258 -33.36 -3.77 -34.13
N GLY A 259 -32.60 -4.00 -33.05
CA GLY A 259 -32.21 -5.34 -32.60
C GLY A 259 -31.07 -5.99 -33.39
N THR A 260 -30.45 -5.28 -34.35
CA THR A 260 -29.13 -5.67 -34.88
C THR A 260 -28.03 -5.31 -33.89
N GLY A 261 -26.86 -5.93 -33.96
CA GLY A 261 -25.80 -5.62 -33.01
C GLY A 261 -24.55 -6.46 -33.17
N TRP A 262 -23.62 -6.27 -32.24
CA TRP A 262 -22.27 -6.80 -32.28
C TRP A 262 -21.87 -7.40 -30.94
N ALA A 263 -21.09 -8.47 -30.99
CA ALA A 263 -20.42 -9.06 -29.84
C ALA A 263 -18.92 -9.22 -30.14
N THR A 264 -18.09 -8.97 -29.13
CA THR A 264 -16.63 -8.92 -29.26
C THR A 264 -15.95 -9.75 -28.18
N GLY A 265 -14.76 -10.28 -28.45
CA GLY A 265 -14.04 -11.07 -27.45
C GLY A 265 -12.63 -11.50 -27.81
N PHE A 266 -12.30 -12.71 -27.37
CA PHE A 266 -10.95 -13.28 -27.39
C PHE A 266 -10.32 -13.19 -28.78
N ARG A 267 -9.04 -12.80 -28.85
CA ARG A 267 -8.27 -12.61 -30.08
C ARG A 267 -8.92 -11.67 -31.11
N GLY A 268 -9.73 -10.73 -30.64
CA GLY A 268 -10.38 -9.74 -31.51
C GLY A 268 -11.55 -10.30 -32.31
N GLU A 269 -12.14 -11.41 -31.86
CA GLU A 269 -13.28 -12.04 -32.51
C GLU A 269 -14.51 -11.11 -32.54
N LEU A 270 -15.23 -11.15 -33.66
CA LEU A 270 -16.36 -10.28 -33.96
C LEU A 270 -17.55 -11.13 -34.43
N TYR A 271 -18.69 -10.96 -33.77
CA TYR A 271 -19.94 -11.58 -34.16
C TYR A 271 -21.00 -10.51 -34.41
N GLN A 272 -21.76 -10.69 -35.49
CA GLN A 272 -22.85 -9.79 -35.85
C GLN A 272 -24.20 -10.50 -35.70
N ARG A 273 -25.15 -9.81 -35.08
CA ARG A 273 -26.55 -10.23 -35.01
C ARG A 273 -27.30 -9.71 -36.22
N GLN A 274 -27.77 -10.61 -37.07
CA GLN A 274 -28.60 -10.30 -38.23
C GLN A 274 -29.77 -11.29 -38.32
N ALA A 275 -30.97 -10.76 -38.55
CA ALA A 275 -32.21 -11.54 -38.70
C ALA A 275 -32.41 -12.58 -37.57
N GLY A 276 -32.10 -12.22 -36.32
CA GLY A 276 -32.26 -13.10 -35.16
C GLY A 276 -31.19 -14.20 -35.01
N SER A 277 -30.13 -14.17 -35.82
CA SER A 277 -29.02 -15.13 -35.74
C SER A 277 -27.67 -14.42 -35.54
N TRP A 278 -26.75 -15.08 -34.86
CA TRP A 278 -25.37 -14.61 -34.67
C TRP A 278 -24.45 -15.29 -35.66
N ARG A 279 -23.66 -14.49 -36.39
CA ARG A 279 -22.67 -14.98 -37.34
C ARG A 279 -21.31 -14.37 -37.03
N ARG A 280 -20.27 -15.19 -37.10
CA ARG A 280 -18.89 -14.70 -37.05
C ARG A 280 -18.62 -13.84 -38.28
N VAL A 281 -17.95 -12.72 -38.08
CA VAL A 281 -17.48 -11.87 -39.18
C VAL A 281 -16.04 -12.27 -39.47
N ASP A 282 -15.81 -12.89 -40.62
CA ASP A 282 -14.48 -13.27 -41.09
C ASP A 282 -13.74 -12.03 -41.62
N ALA A 283 -13.31 -11.17 -40.71
CA ALA A 283 -12.43 -10.03 -40.97
C ALA A 283 -11.21 -10.16 -40.05
N GLU A 284 -10.00 -10.05 -40.60
CA GLU A 284 -8.81 -9.95 -39.77
C GLU A 284 -8.91 -8.66 -38.92
N PRO A 285 -8.82 -8.75 -37.58
CA PRO A 285 -8.90 -7.56 -36.76
C PRO A 285 -7.71 -6.65 -37.11
N PRO A 286 -7.94 -5.33 -37.30
CA PRO A 286 -6.89 -4.41 -37.74
C PRO A 286 -5.80 -4.14 -36.68
N ALA A 287 -5.90 -4.78 -35.51
CA ALA A 287 -4.92 -4.79 -34.43
C ALA A 287 -4.88 -6.17 -33.73
N THR A 288 -3.69 -6.63 -33.36
CA THR A 288 -3.50 -7.82 -32.52
C THR A 288 -3.82 -7.47 -31.07
N VAL A 289 -4.80 -8.16 -30.48
CA VAL A 289 -5.19 -8.02 -29.08
C VAL A 289 -5.40 -9.39 -28.45
N GLU A 290 -5.19 -9.51 -27.13
CA GLU A 290 -5.60 -10.70 -26.39
C GLU A 290 -7.13 -10.81 -26.40
N SER A 291 -7.85 -9.71 -26.21
CA SER A 291 -9.32 -9.67 -26.32
C SER A 291 -9.87 -8.25 -26.55
N LEU A 292 -11.01 -8.15 -27.25
CA LEU A 292 -11.85 -6.95 -27.30
C LEU A 292 -12.89 -6.98 -26.17
N HIS A 293 -12.64 -6.19 -25.14
CA HIS A 293 -13.37 -6.21 -23.87
C HIS A 293 -14.77 -5.59 -23.97
N ALA A 294 -14.95 -4.54 -24.76
CA ALA A 294 -16.22 -3.81 -24.85
C ALA A 294 -16.49 -3.31 -26.27
N THR A 295 -17.77 -3.14 -26.59
CA THR A 295 -18.24 -2.56 -27.85
C THR A 295 -19.46 -1.66 -27.62
N TRP A 296 -19.61 -0.65 -28.47
CA TRP A 296 -20.75 0.26 -28.50
C TRP A 296 -21.14 0.54 -29.95
N THR A 297 -22.44 0.65 -30.22
CA THR A 297 -22.98 0.98 -31.55
C THR A 297 -23.60 2.36 -31.48
N ASP A 298 -23.12 3.28 -32.32
CA ASP A 298 -23.66 4.63 -32.37
C ASP A 298 -25.03 4.69 -33.09
N PRO A 299 -25.79 5.79 -32.93
CA PRO A 299 -27.08 5.97 -33.59
C PRO A 299 -27.03 5.90 -35.13
N GLU A 300 -25.89 6.23 -35.73
CA GLU A 300 -25.64 6.20 -37.16
C GLU A 300 -25.29 4.79 -37.69
N GLY A 301 -25.13 3.80 -36.80
CA GLY A 301 -24.82 2.41 -37.13
C GLY A 301 -23.32 2.11 -37.21
N GLY A 302 -22.47 3.06 -36.85
CA GLY A 302 -21.05 2.85 -36.62
C GLY A 302 -20.80 2.01 -35.36
N VAL A 303 -19.72 1.25 -35.37
CA VAL A 303 -19.41 0.27 -34.32
C VAL A 303 -18.03 0.56 -33.75
N TRP A 304 -17.97 0.68 -32.44
CA TRP A 304 -16.76 0.99 -31.69
C TRP A 304 -16.41 -0.22 -30.83
N ALA A 305 -15.14 -0.59 -30.78
CA ALA A 305 -14.67 -1.68 -29.94
C ALA A 305 -13.32 -1.34 -29.30
N VAL A 306 -13.15 -1.73 -28.04
CA VAL A 306 -11.92 -1.50 -27.27
C VAL A 306 -11.43 -2.76 -26.60
N GLY A 307 -10.12 -2.86 -26.39
CA GLY A 307 -9.51 -4.03 -25.75
C GLY A 307 -8.01 -3.89 -25.55
N GLY A 308 -7.35 -5.03 -25.42
CA GLY A 308 -5.91 -5.16 -25.15
C GLY A 308 -5.59 -6.48 -24.47
N ASN A 309 -4.59 -6.49 -23.61
CA ASN A 309 -4.26 -7.60 -22.70
C ASN A 309 -5.11 -7.53 -21.43
N VAL A 310 -6.36 -7.96 -21.55
CA VAL A 310 -7.41 -7.80 -20.52
C VAL A 310 -7.79 -9.11 -19.81
N LEU A 311 -7.24 -10.25 -20.25
CA LEU A 311 -7.40 -11.53 -19.56
C LEU A 311 -6.22 -11.81 -18.62
N SER A 312 -5.09 -11.16 -18.88
CA SER A 312 -3.97 -11.09 -17.94
C SER A 312 -4.11 -9.92 -16.97
N GLY A 313 -3.48 -10.03 -15.79
CA GLY A 313 -3.42 -8.94 -14.82
C GLY A 313 -2.50 -7.77 -15.24
N SER A 314 -1.89 -7.79 -16.44
CA SER A 314 -0.99 -6.71 -16.88
C SER A 314 -1.75 -5.48 -17.36
N LEU A 315 -2.96 -5.66 -17.93
CA LEU A 315 -3.84 -4.60 -18.42
C LEU A 315 -3.12 -3.58 -19.32
N ASP A 316 -2.42 -4.08 -20.33
CA ASP A 316 -1.63 -3.29 -21.28
C ASP A 316 -2.04 -3.54 -22.76
N SER A 317 -1.27 -3.00 -23.70
CA SER A 317 -1.43 -3.25 -25.15
C SER A 317 -2.79 -2.83 -25.70
N GLY A 318 -3.29 -1.67 -25.28
CA GLY A 318 -4.64 -1.22 -25.60
C GLY A 318 -4.88 -0.95 -27.08
N ALA A 319 -6.10 -1.23 -27.53
CA ALA A 319 -6.57 -0.97 -28.89
C ALA A 319 -7.95 -0.31 -28.88
N LEU A 320 -8.19 0.53 -29.90
CA LEU A 320 -9.49 1.14 -30.20
C LEU A 320 -9.78 0.95 -31.68
N LEU A 321 -10.90 0.30 -31.98
CA LEU A 321 -11.34 -0.06 -33.32
C LEU A 321 -12.67 0.64 -33.65
N HIS A 322 -12.84 1.02 -34.91
CA HIS A 322 -14.07 1.62 -35.41
C HIS A 322 -14.46 1.03 -36.77
N ARG A 323 -15.74 0.75 -36.98
CA ARG A 323 -16.34 0.41 -38.27
C ARG A 323 -17.43 1.42 -38.59
N GLY A 324 -17.22 2.25 -39.61
CA GLY A 324 -18.15 3.30 -39.99
C GLY A 324 -17.47 4.36 -40.85
N ALA A 325 -17.94 5.60 -40.74
CA ALA A 325 -17.27 6.75 -41.37
C ALA A 325 -15.81 6.88 -40.91
N GLN A 326 -14.98 7.56 -41.69
CA GLN A 326 -13.60 7.81 -41.27
C GLN A 326 -13.59 8.71 -40.03
N VAL A 327 -12.77 8.31 -39.05
CA VAL A 327 -12.59 8.98 -37.76
C VAL A 327 -11.10 9.20 -37.55
N ALA A 328 -10.73 10.30 -36.91
CA ALA A 328 -9.34 10.59 -36.58
C ALA A 328 -8.72 9.47 -35.73
N ALA A 329 -7.44 9.18 -35.96
CA ALA A 329 -6.68 8.28 -35.09
C ALA A 329 -6.51 8.89 -33.70
N VAL A 330 -6.42 8.04 -32.68
CA VAL A 330 -6.06 8.46 -31.32
C VAL A 330 -4.60 8.88 -31.34
N PRO A 331 -4.26 10.08 -30.81
CA PRO A 331 -2.87 10.48 -30.68
C PRO A 331 -2.04 9.40 -29.95
N PRO A 332 -0.81 9.11 -30.41
CA PRO A 332 0.08 8.25 -29.66
C PRO A 332 0.30 8.87 -28.28
N VAL A 333 0.42 8.02 -27.27
CA VAL A 333 0.87 8.48 -25.97
C VAL A 333 2.24 9.14 -26.18
N PRO A 334 2.43 10.41 -25.78
CA PRO A 334 3.72 11.06 -25.91
C PRO A 334 4.77 10.16 -25.27
N ASP A 335 5.80 9.77 -26.04
CA ASP A 335 6.98 9.18 -25.46
C ASP A 335 7.48 10.21 -24.43
N PRO A 336 7.56 9.89 -23.13
CA PRO A 336 8.07 10.82 -22.13
C PRO A 336 9.52 11.26 -22.45
N GLY A 337 10.13 10.67 -23.48
CA GLY A 337 11.51 10.84 -23.85
C GLY A 337 12.38 10.03 -22.90
N PRO A 338 13.70 10.02 -23.13
CA PRO A 338 14.60 9.57 -22.09
C PRO A 338 14.33 10.41 -20.84
N ALA A 339 14.10 9.72 -19.72
CA ALA A 339 13.99 10.39 -18.43
C ALA A 339 15.19 11.34 -18.29
N PRO A 340 14.98 12.61 -17.90
CA PRO A 340 16.10 13.52 -17.71
C PRO A 340 17.12 12.86 -16.77
N ALA A 341 18.40 13.08 -17.05
CA ALA A 341 19.46 12.53 -16.22
C ALA A 341 19.15 12.84 -14.74
N PRO A 342 19.21 11.83 -13.84
CA PRO A 342 18.90 12.03 -12.44
C PRO A 342 19.71 13.20 -11.89
N SER A 343 19.02 14.22 -11.38
CA SER A 343 19.63 15.43 -10.82
C SER A 343 19.20 15.59 -9.37
N CYS A 344 20.03 16.25 -8.57
CA CYS A 344 19.64 16.57 -7.21
C CYS A 344 18.67 17.75 -7.21
N PRO A 345 17.49 17.65 -6.57
CA PRO A 345 16.65 18.81 -6.31
C PRO A 345 17.42 19.88 -5.53
N ALA A 346 17.30 21.16 -5.90
CA ALA A 346 18.09 22.24 -5.29
C ALA A 346 17.99 22.29 -3.75
N ALA A 347 16.79 22.04 -3.20
CA ALA A 347 16.56 22.00 -1.75
C ALA A 347 17.20 20.78 -1.06
N ALA A 348 17.56 19.74 -1.79
CA ALA A 348 18.19 18.52 -1.28
C ALA A 348 19.72 18.54 -1.37
N VAL A 349 20.32 19.51 -2.08
CA VAL A 349 21.78 19.65 -2.18
C VAL A 349 22.40 19.91 -0.82
N ASP A 350 21.77 20.78 -0.02
CA ASP A 350 22.24 21.13 1.32
C ASP A 350 21.05 21.61 2.17
N PRO A 351 20.25 20.69 2.72
CA PRO A 351 18.98 21.01 3.38
C PRO A 351 19.14 21.71 4.74
N ARG A 352 20.36 21.72 5.30
CA ARG A 352 20.69 22.30 6.61
C ARG A 352 22.04 23.03 6.56
N PRO A 353 22.16 24.13 5.79
CA PRO A 353 23.45 24.77 5.52
C PRO A 353 24.13 25.37 6.76
N SER A 354 23.36 25.68 7.81
CA SER A 354 23.87 26.16 9.10
C SER A 354 24.31 25.05 10.06
N GLY A 355 24.06 23.78 9.72
CA GLY A 355 24.46 22.64 10.52
C GLY A 355 25.96 22.36 10.40
N THR A 356 26.49 21.57 11.33
CA THR A 356 27.86 21.06 11.23
C THR A 356 28.00 20.19 9.98
N ILE A 357 29.25 19.92 9.58
CA ILE A 357 29.47 19.03 8.44
C ILE A 357 28.89 17.62 8.68
N ALA A 358 28.92 17.13 9.92
CA ALA A 358 28.35 15.84 10.29
C ALA A 358 26.83 15.86 10.15
N ARG A 359 26.16 16.92 10.65
CA ARG A 359 24.72 17.11 10.48
C ARG A 359 24.32 17.15 9.01
N ARG A 360 25.07 17.88 8.17
CA ARG A 360 24.75 18.00 6.74
C ARG A 360 24.88 16.68 5.99
N TRP A 361 25.89 15.86 6.30
CA TRP A 361 25.99 14.49 5.76
C TRP A 361 24.95 13.52 6.32
N ASN A 362 24.56 13.67 7.59
CA ASN A 362 23.43 12.94 8.15
C ASN A 362 22.14 13.22 7.34
N GLU A 363 21.85 14.48 7.03
CA GLU A 363 20.69 14.84 6.21
C GLU A 363 20.77 14.30 4.77
N GLN A 364 21.96 14.22 4.18
CA GLN A 364 22.17 13.55 2.89
C GLN A 364 21.75 12.07 2.95
N LEU A 365 22.18 11.35 3.99
CA LEU A 365 21.80 9.96 4.20
C LEU A 365 20.30 9.79 4.50
N LEU A 366 19.72 10.61 5.38
CA LEU A 366 18.29 10.60 5.65
C LEU A 366 17.49 10.83 4.36
N GLY A 367 17.92 11.78 3.51
CA GLY A 367 17.36 11.98 2.18
C GLY A 367 17.45 10.74 1.28
N ALA A 368 18.57 10.01 1.33
CA ALA A 368 18.75 8.80 0.55
C ALA A 368 17.87 7.65 1.03
N ILE A 369 17.67 7.50 2.35
CA ILE A 369 16.74 6.51 2.91
C ILE A 369 15.31 6.77 2.45
N ARG A 370 14.84 8.02 2.49
CA ARG A 370 13.49 8.40 2.01
C ARG A 370 13.24 7.98 0.55
N ARG A 371 14.29 7.89 -0.27
CA ARG A 371 14.25 7.55 -1.70
C ARG A 371 14.48 6.07 -2.01
N ASP A 372 14.76 5.24 -1.01
CA ASP A 372 15.08 3.81 -1.21
C ASP A 372 13.99 2.89 -0.64
N LEU A 373 14.03 1.60 -0.98
CA LEU A 373 13.13 0.60 -0.40
C LEU A 373 13.24 0.57 1.14
N PRO A 374 12.14 0.37 1.89
CA PRO A 374 12.19 0.21 3.34
C PRO A 374 12.94 -1.07 3.72
N ARG A 375 14.23 -0.93 4.04
CA ARG A 375 15.15 -1.98 4.45
C ARG A 375 15.74 -1.58 5.80
N PRO A 376 14.97 -1.61 6.90
CA PRO A 376 15.36 -1.00 8.18
C PRO A 376 16.71 -1.53 8.70
N THR A 377 17.03 -2.79 8.45
CA THR A 377 18.33 -3.39 8.78
C THR A 377 19.49 -2.79 7.99
N VAL A 378 19.34 -2.64 6.67
CA VAL A 378 20.31 -1.99 5.77
C VAL A 378 20.48 -0.52 6.13
N HIS A 379 19.38 0.17 6.43
CA HIS A 379 19.38 1.59 6.79
C HIS A 379 20.08 1.84 8.12
N ALA A 380 19.81 1.02 9.15
CA ALA A 380 20.53 1.08 10.43
C ALA A 380 22.06 0.89 10.24
N ARG A 381 22.46 -0.08 9.41
CA ARG A 381 23.87 -0.32 9.06
C ARG A 381 24.50 0.86 8.33
N ASN A 382 23.79 1.45 7.37
CA ASN A 382 24.29 2.61 6.62
C ASN A 382 24.43 3.85 7.51
N LEU A 383 23.50 4.07 8.43
CA LEU A 383 23.58 5.11 9.47
C LEU A 383 24.81 4.91 10.37
N TYR A 384 25.06 3.69 10.83
CA TYR A 384 26.24 3.38 11.64
C TYR A 384 27.54 3.61 10.87
N HIS A 385 27.65 3.06 9.65
CA HIS A 385 28.86 3.19 8.85
C HIS A 385 29.17 4.63 8.44
N LEU A 386 28.14 5.46 8.15
CA LEU A 386 28.36 6.90 7.98
C LEU A 386 28.89 7.51 9.28
N SER A 387 28.26 7.23 10.41
CA SER A 387 28.63 7.81 11.71
C SER A 387 30.06 7.45 12.11
N ALA A 388 30.47 6.18 11.92
CA ALA A 388 31.83 5.72 12.14
C ALA A 388 32.83 6.38 11.19
N ALA A 389 32.48 6.60 9.92
CA ALA A 389 33.34 7.31 8.98
C ALA A 389 33.61 8.77 9.41
N MET A 390 32.56 9.46 9.85
CA MET A 390 32.66 10.84 10.33
C MET A 390 33.43 10.90 11.66
N TRP A 391 33.21 9.92 12.55
CA TRP A 391 33.93 9.77 13.80
C TRP A 391 35.43 9.55 13.59
N ASP A 392 35.82 8.58 12.75
CA ASP A 392 37.24 8.28 12.49
C ASP A 392 37.96 9.50 11.91
N ALA A 393 37.29 10.27 11.04
CA ALA A 393 37.84 11.50 10.48
C ALA A 393 38.03 12.60 11.54
N TRP A 394 37.10 12.71 12.51
CA TRP A 394 37.21 13.65 13.61
C TRP A 394 38.28 13.23 14.63
N ALA A 395 38.29 11.95 15.00
CA ALA A 395 39.17 11.33 16.00
C ALA A 395 40.63 11.28 15.54
N ALA A 396 40.88 11.26 14.24
CA ALA A 396 42.23 11.34 13.68
C ALA A 396 42.96 12.64 14.06
N TYR A 397 42.23 13.74 14.27
CA TYR A 397 42.79 15.02 14.73
C TYR A 397 42.62 15.25 16.24
N ASP A 398 42.09 14.27 16.97
CA ASP A 398 42.00 14.32 18.43
C ASP A 398 43.18 13.60 19.07
N ALA A 399 43.73 14.14 20.16
CA ALA A 399 44.91 13.56 20.82
C ALA A 399 44.60 12.25 21.55
N THR A 400 43.34 12.02 21.94
CA THR A 400 42.93 10.94 22.83
C THR A 400 42.05 9.90 22.16
N ALA A 401 41.03 10.34 21.41
CA ALA A 401 39.97 9.47 20.92
C ALA A 401 40.46 8.37 19.96
N ASP A 402 39.96 7.14 20.07
CA ASP A 402 40.26 6.07 19.11
C ASP A 402 39.26 6.05 17.95
N GLY A 403 39.76 5.84 16.73
CA GLY A 403 38.91 5.48 15.60
C GLY A 403 38.41 4.03 15.67
N VAL A 404 37.24 3.79 15.07
CA VAL A 404 36.57 2.51 14.98
C VAL A 404 37.23 1.60 13.96
N PHE A 405 37.46 2.09 12.74
CA PHE A 405 38.04 1.33 11.63
C PHE A 405 39.48 1.76 11.33
N LEU A 406 39.81 3.03 11.55
CA LEU A 406 41.14 3.58 11.33
C LEU A 406 41.59 4.44 12.52
N ARG A 407 42.76 4.14 13.09
CA ARG A 407 43.31 4.83 14.28
C ARG A 407 44.50 5.75 13.98
N GLU A 408 44.64 6.17 12.72
CA GLU A 408 45.68 7.13 12.33
C GLU A 408 45.52 8.47 13.06
N LYS A 409 46.64 9.13 13.37
CA LYS A 409 46.67 10.45 14.01
C LYS A 409 47.33 11.47 13.09
N HIS A 410 46.70 12.64 12.98
CA HIS A 410 47.07 13.71 12.06
C HIS A 410 47.07 15.06 12.78
N THR A 411 47.87 15.99 12.28
CA THR A 411 47.88 17.39 12.73
C THR A 411 47.60 18.30 11.55
N ALA A 412 47.02 19.48 11.81
CA ALA A 412 46.75 20.47 10.78
C ALA A 412 46.86 21.88 11.37
N PRO A 413 47.28 22.89 10.57
CA PRO A 413 47.24 24.29 11.00
C PRO A 413 45.83 24.78 11.34
N ASP A 414 44.83 24.30 10.59
CA ASP A 414 43.40 24.51 10.86
C ASP A 414 42.72 23.14 10.98
N VAL A 415 42.55 22.69 12.22
CA VAL A 415 41.92 21.40 12.53
C VAL A 415 40.43 21.38 12.17
N ALA A 416 39.72 22.52 12.29
CA ALA A 416 38.30 22.57 11.98
C ALA A 416 38.04 22.42 10.48
N ALA A 417 38.84 23.09 9.64
CA ALA A 417 38.80 22.92 8.19
C ALA A 417 39.23 21.51 7.77
N ALA A 418 40.30 20.98 8.38
CA ALA A 418 40.79 19.63 8.10
C ALA A 418 39.75 18.56 8.45
N ARG A 419 39.11 18.64 9.62
CA ARG A 419 37.99 17.76 10.00
C ARG A 419 36.85 17.86 9.00
N SER A 420 36.48 19.07 8.58
CA SER A 420 35.40 19.27 7.62
C SER A 420 35.65 18.61 6.26
N GLU A 421 36.87 18.74 5.75
CA GLU A 421 37.29 18.10 4.49
C GLU A 421 37.37 16.58 4.63
N ALA A 422 38.06 16.06 5.67
CA ALA A 422 38.21 14.62 5.89
C ALA A 422 36.86 13.91 6.10
N VAL A 423 35.97 14.48 6.93
CA VAL A 423 34.60 13.98 7.13
C VAL A 423 33.85 13.91 5.80
N SER A 424 33.99 14.92 4.95
CA SER A 424 33.26 14.99 3.69
C SER A 424 33.70 13.94 2.68
N TYR A 425 35.01 13.75 2.52
CA TYR A 425 35.53 12.69 1.66
C TYR A 425 35.16 11.30 2.20
N ALA A 426 35.26 11.07 3.52
CA ALA A 426 34.87 9.79 4.13
C ALA A 426 33.39 9.48 3.93
N ALA A 427 32.50 10.43 4.24
CA ALA A 427 31.06 10.31 4.08
C ALA A 427 30.67 10.09 2.61
N TYR A 428 31.23 10.88 1.68
CA TYR A 428 30.96 10.75 0.25
C TYR A 428 31.30 9.34 -0.26
N ARG A 429 32.48 8.81 0.09
CA ARG A 429 32.93 7.47 -0.34
C ARG A 429 31.98 6.39 0.15
N VAL A 430 31.62 6.41 1.44
CA VAL A 430 30.71 5.42 2.02
C VAL A 430 29.33 5.51 1.36
N LEU A 431 28.71 6.69 1.30
CA LEU A 431 27.34 6.83 0.80
C LEU A 431 27.23 6.56 -0.69
N ALA A 432 28.17 7.06 -1.50
CA ALA A 432 28.20 6.79 -2.94
C ALA A 432 28.32 5.28 -3.22
N HIS A 433 29.08 4.54 -2.41
CA HIS A 433 29.17 3.09 -2.50
C HIS A 433 27.84 2.42 -2.12
N ARG A 434 27.32 2.67 -0.90
CA ARG A 434 26.14 1.97 -0.35
C ARG A 434 24.89 2.12 -1.20
N TYR A 435 24.68 3.29 -1.81
CA TYR A 435 23.45 3.58 -2.56
C TYR A 435 23.52 3.25 -4.06
N THR A 436 24.60 2.61 -4.53
CA THR A 436 24.77 2.27 -5.96
C THR A 436 23.63 1.40 -6.49
N LYS A 437 23.10 0.48 -5.69
CA LYS A 437 22.01 -0.45 -6.07
C LYS A 437 20.63 -0.05 -5.53
N ALA A 438 20.53 1.09 -4.85
CA ALA A 438 19.26 1.59 -4.32
C ALA A 438 18.35 2.07 -5.45
N ILE A 439 17.02 1.97 -5.27
CA ILE A 439 16.05 2.44 -6.28
C ILE A 439 16.22 3.93 -6.55
N GLY A 440 16.35 4.74 -5.49
CA GLY A 440 16.69 6.17 -5.57
C GLY A 440 18.19 6.46 -5.64
N GLY A 441 19.02 5.46 -5.98
CA GLY A 441 20.47 5.52 -6.00
C GLY A 441 21.03 6.61 -6.91
N PRO A 442 20.62 6.69 -8.20
CA PRO A 442 21.12 7.71 -9.12
C PRO A 442 20.87 9.15 -8.64
N THR A 443 19.66 9.46 -8.14
CA THR A 443 19.35 10.78 -7.58
C THR A 443 20.15 11.06 -6.30
N SER A 444 20.34 10.05 -5.44
CA SER A 444 21.13 10.20 -4.22
C SER A 444 22.59 10.45 -4.53
N ALA A 445 23.17 9.74 -5.51
CA ALA A 445 24.53 9.97 -6.00
C ALA A 445 24.70 11.38 -6.58
N ALA A 446 23.72 11.87 -7.35
CA ALA A 446 23.71 13.25 -7.83
C ALA A 446 23.68 14.26 -6.67
N CYS A 447 22.91 14.01 -5.61
CA CYS A 447 22.89 14.85 -4.42
C CYS A 447 24.22 14.85 -3.66
N PHE A 448 24.82 13.68 -3.43
CA PHE A 448 26.12 13.60 -2.75
C PHE A 448 27.22 14.34 -3.53
N ARG A 449 27.21 14.22 -4.87
CA ARG A 449 28.14 14.95 -5.75
C ARG A 449 27.91 16.46 -5.70
N ALA A 450 26.66 16.90 -5.89
CA ALA A 450 26.32 18.32 -5.82
C ALA A 450 26.65 18.94 -4.44
N PHE A 451 26.53 18.15 -3.37
CA PHE A 451 26.92 18.56 -2.03
C PHE A 451 28.44 18.72 -1.88
N MET A 452 29.24 17.77 -2.39
CA MET A 452 30.71 17.92 -2.45
C MET A 452 31.12 19.19 -3.21
N GLU A 453 30.52 19.43 -4.37
CA GLU A 453 30.77 20.63 -5.18
C GLU A 453 30.34 21.90 -4.45
N ARG A 454 29.21 21.88 -3.73
CA ARG A 454 28.75 22.99 -2.88
C ARG A 454 29.76 23.33 -1.77
N LEU A 455 30.48 22.34 -1.25
CA LEU A 455 31.53 22.53 -0.25
C LEU A 455 32.86 22.99 -0.87
N GLY A 456 32.97 23.03 -2.20
CA GLY A 456 34.22 23.35 -2.91
C GLY A 456 35.20 22.18 -3.02
N TYR A 457 34.74 20.95 -2.80
CA TYR A 457 35.58 19.75 -2.87
C TYR A 457 35.43 19.04 -4.21
N ALA A 458 36.51 18.39 -4.66
CA ALA A 458 36.52 17.61 -5.88
C ALA A 458 36.03 16.17 -5.60
N PRO A 459 34.80 15.78 -6.00
CA PRO A 459 34.21 14.48 -5.64
C PRO A 459 35.00 13.28 -6.23
N ASP A 460 35.64 13.49 -7.38
CA ASP A 460 36.38 12.44 -8.09
C ASP A 460 37.83 12.27 -7.57
N ASP A 461 38.29 13.10 -6.64
CA ASP A 461 39.61 12.95 -6.01
C ASP A 461 39.61 11.79 -5.01
N ALA A 462 40.09 10.63 -5.46
CA ALA A 462 40.20 9.40 -4.69
C ALA A 462 41.62 9.13 -4.17
N VAL A 463 42.50 10.14 -4.09
CA VAL A 463 43.87 9.97 -3.57
C VAL A 463 43.81 9.49 -2.13
N THR A 464 44.55 8.44 -1.80
CA THR A 464 44.66 7.85 -0.45
C THR A 464 46.07 7.99 0.15
N THR A 465 47.02 8.52 -0.60
CA THR A 465 48.42 8.68 -0.16
C THR A 465 48.68 10.06 0.46
N GLY A 466 49.55 10.11 1.46
CA GLY A 466 49.94 11.33 2.18
C GLY A 466 48.96 11.78 3.28
N ASP A 467 49.28 12.90 3.92
CA ASP A 467 48.64 13.36 5.17
C ASP A 467 47.58 14.46 4.98
N SER A 468 47.20 14.72 3.72
CA SER A 468 46.13 15.69 3.44
C SER A 468 44.78 15.20 4.00
N PRO A 469 43.89 16.10 4.47
CA PRO A 469 42.58 15.70 5.00
C PRO A 469 41.72 14.93 3.98
N ARG A 470 41.79 15.30 2.69
CA ARG A 470 41.17 14.55 1.59
C ARG A 470 41.67 13.09 1.54
N ALA A 471 42.99 12.88 1.68
CA ALA A 471 43.60 11.56 1.59
C ALA A 471 43.23 10.69 2.79
N LEU A 472 43.22 11.27 3.99
CA LEU A 472 42.71 10.64 5.19
C LEU A 472 41.22 10.24 5.03
N GLY A 473 40.36 11.16 4.59
CA GLY A 473 38.94 10.87 4.37
C GLY A 473 38.71 9.73 3.37
N ASN A 474 39.46 9.73 2.26
CA ASN A 474 39.43 8.63 1.29
C ASN A 474 39.90 7.29 1.88
N ARG A 475 40.96 7.27 2.69
CA ARG A 475 41.44 6.05 3.39
C ARG A 475 40.39 5.51 4.34
N ILE A 476 39.75 6.36 5.13
CA ILE A 476 38.66 5.98 6.05
C ILE A 476 37.51 5.34 5.26
N GLY A 477 37.05 6.00 4.19
CA GLY A 477 36.01 5.47 3.32
C GLY A 477 36.37 4.10 2.75
N GLN A 478 37.62 3.92 2.28
CA GLN A 478 38.11 2.64 1.78
C GLN A 478 38.12 1.56 2.87
N ALA A 479 38.63 1.85 4.06
CA ALA A 479 38.69 0.90 5.17
C ALA A 479 37.29 0.39 5.56
N LEU A 480 36.31 1.27 5.66
CA LEU A 480 34.91 0.94 5.95
C LEU A 480 34.22 0.13 4.84
N ILE A 481 34.46 0.49 3.58
CA ILE A 481 33.92 -0.27 2.44
C ILE A 481 34.49 -1.69 2.46
N SER A 482 35.80 -1.83 2.67
CA SER A 482 36.47 -3.13 2.78
C SER A 482 35.93 -3.95 3.96
N ALA A 483 35.80 -3.36 5.15
CA ALA A 483 35.23 -4.04 6.31
C ALA A 483 33.81 -4.57 6.04
N GLY A 484 33.00 -3.80 5.31
CA GLY A 484 31.63 -4.17 4.94
C GLY A 484 31.50 -5.36 3.98
N THR A 485 32.60 -5.84 3.37
CA THR A 485 32.57 -7.01 2.47
C THR A 485 32.47 -8.34 3.23
N ALA A 486 32.96 -8.38 4.47
CA ALA A 486 33.05 -9.58 5.29
C ALA A 486 32.19 -9.49 6.57
N ASP A 487 31.40 -8.44 6.72
CA ASP A 487 30.62 -8.17 7.93
C ASP A 487 29.33 -8.98 8.06
N GLY A 488 29.09 -9.95 7.17
CA GLY A 488 27.90 -10.78 7.17
C GLY A 488 26.66 -10.19 6.49
N ALA A 489 26.66 -8.93 6.03
CA ALA A 489 25.47 -8.31 5.44
C ALA A 489 25.12 -8.78 4.01
N ASN A 490 26.07 -9.41 3.30
CA ASN A 490 25.93 -9.85 1.90
C ASN A 490 25.63 -8.72 0.90
N GLU A 491 26.23 -7.55 1.12
CA GLU A 491 26.00 -6.34 0.31
C GLU A 491 26.32 -6.51 -1.18
N GLN A 492 27.38 -7.26 -1.52
CA GLN A 492 27.77 -7.53 -2.90
C GLN A 492 26.66 -8.18 -3.74
N ASN A 493 25.73 -8.88 -3.08
CA ASN A 493 24.57 -9.52 -3.71
C ASN A 493 23.26 -8.78 -3.40
N ASP A 494 23.33 -7.48 -3.06
CA ASP A 494 22.18 -6.65 -2.69
C ASP A 494 21.40 -7.22 -1.48
N TYR A 495 22.16 -7.65 -0.46
CA TYR A 495 21.61 -8.10 0.82
C TYR A 495 20.62 -9.27 0.72
N LYS A 496 20.70 -10.05 -0.37
CA LYS A 496 19.86 -11.25 -0.56
C LYS A 496 20.06 -12.24 0.59
N ASP A 497 18.99 -12.94 0.93
CA ASP A 497 19.02 -14.03 1.92
C ASP A 497 20.07 -15.08 1.52
N THR A 498 20.88 -15.47 2.50
CA THR A 498 21.93 -16.50 2.38
C THR A 498 21.62 -17.75 3.19
N THR A 499 20.47 -17.80 3.87
CA THR A 499 20.12 -18.88 4.79
C THR A 499 19.30 -19.99 4.14
N GLY A 500 18.76 -19.77 2.94
CA GLY A 500 17.87 -20.73 2.27
C GLY A 500 16.52 -20.88 2.98
N PHE A 501 16.03 -19.81 3.63
CA PHE A 501 14.82 -19.86 4.43
C PHE A 501 13.63 -20.41 3.63
N GLN A 502 12.91 -21.37 4.23
CA GLN A 502 11.70 -21.95 3.66
C GLN A 502 10.51 -21.61 4.56
N PHE A 503 9.39 -21.27 3.93
CA PHE A 503 8.16 -20.98 4.64
C PHE A 503 7.48 -22.28 5.07
N VAL A 504 7.05 -22.35 6.34
CA VAL A 504 6.23 -23.46 6.85
C VAL A 504 4.78 -23.30 6.39
N ASN A 505 4.24 -22.08 6.51
CA ASN A 505 2.89 -21.76 6.09
C ASN A 505 2.86 -21.26 4.64
N ALA A 506 1.89 -21.74 3.86
CA ALA A 506 1.67 -21.28 2.49
C ALA A 506 1.28 -19.80 2.47
N ALA A 507 1.67 -19.07 1.41
CA ALA A 507 1.40 -17.65 1.32
C ALA A 507 -0.10 -17.33 1.29
N MET A 508 -0.53 -16.37 2.11
CA MET A 508 -1.93 -15.93 2.15
C MET A 508 -2.20 -14.92 1.05
N VAL A 509 -3.12 -15.24 0.14
CA VAL A 509 -3.73 -14.24 -0.75
C VAL A 509 -4.60 -13.32 0.10
N VAL A 510 -4.13 -12.11 0.36
CA VAL A 510 -4.79 -11.15 1.28
C VAL A 510 -6.23 -10.86 0.84
N ASP A 511 -6.44 -10.86 -0.46
CA ASP A 511 -7.72 -10.58 -1.07
C ASP A 511 -8.68 -11.75 -1.02
N THR A 512 -8.33 -12.90 -0.43
CA THR A 512 -9.19 -14.07 -0.22
C THR A 512 -9.57 -14.20 1.26
N PRO A 513 -10.80 -14.65 1.62
CA PRO A 513 -11.20 -14.80 3.00
C PRO A 513 -10.49 -15.97 3.69
N GLY A 514 -10.03 -15.71 4.92
CA GLY A 514 -9.50 -16.72 5.83
C GLY A 514 -8.03 -17.05 5.60
N ALA A 515 -7.52 -17.88 6.50
CA ALA A 515 -6.17 -18.45 6.42
C ALA A 515 -6.19 -19.88 6.96
N THR A 516 -5.48 -20.78 6.31
CA THR A 516 -5.21 -22.12 6.85
C THR A 516 -3.73 -22.20 7.15
N LEU A 517 -3.40 -22.41 8.42
CA LEU A 517 -2.02 -22.49 8.90
C LEU A 517 -1.69 -23.93 9.26
N VAL A 518 -0.53 -24.39 8.81
CA VAL A 518 0.05 -25.68 9.21
C VAL A 518 0.54 -25.59 10.65
N ASP A 519 1.22 -24.49 10.97
CA ASP A 519 1.60 -24.13 12.34
C ASP A 519 1.16 -22.68 12.62
N PRO A 520 0.11 -22.46 13.43
CA PRO A 520 -0.36 -21.12 13.76
C PRO A 520 0.64 -20.28 14.57
N SER A 521 1.65 -20.88 15.19
CA SER A 521 2.70 -20.14 15.90
C SER A 521 3.72 -19.52 14.93
N VAL A 522 3.77 -19.99 13.68
CA VAL A 522 4.79 -19.63 12.69
C VAL A 522 4.27 -18.59 11.70
N TRP A 523 5.16 -17.69 11.28
CA TRP A 523 4.90 -16.64 10.32
C TRP A 523 4.45 -17.19 8.96
N GLN A 524 3.53 -16.46 8.33
CA GLN A 524 2.98 -16.74 7.02
C GLN A 524 3.29 -15.54 6.10
N PRO A 525 3.93 -15.75 4.94
CA PRO A 525 4.13 -14.68 3.98
C PRO A 525 2.79 -14.27 3.34
N LEU A 526 2.66 -13.00 2.97
CA LEU A 526 1.49 -12.51 2.23
C LEU A 526 1.72 -12.58 0.72
N ASN A 527 0.65 -12.81 -0.04
CA ASN A 527 0.59 -12.64 -1.48
C ASN A 527 -0.30 -11.43 -1.80
N LEU A 528 0.32 -10.36 -2.29
CA LEU A 528 -0.33 -9.07 -2.56
C LEU A 528 -0.57 -8.89 -4.06
N ALA A 529 -1.80 -8.60 -4.46
CA ALA A 529 -2.14 -8.29 -5.85
C ALA A 529 -1.48 -6.99 -6.33
N VAL A 530 -1.25 -6.03 -5.42
CA VAL A 530 -0.51 -4.79 -5.64
C VAL A 530 0.39 -4.54 -4.44
N ALA A 531 1.66 -4.24 -4.67
CA ALA A 531 2.63 -4.00 -3.61
C ALA A 531 3.24 -2.60 -3.75
N VAL A 532 2.99 -1.74 -2.77
CA VAL A 532 3.58 -0.41 -2.68
C VAL A 532 4.20 -0.29 -1.31
N THR A 533 5.45 0.16 -1.26
CA THR A 533 6.15 0.33 0.02
C THR A 533 5.52 1.46 0.85
N GLN A 534 5.86 1.52 2.13
CA GLN A 534 5.45 2.61 3.02
C GLN A 534 5.87 3.99 2.50
N ASN A 535 7.00 4.06 1.77
CA ASN A 535 7.47 5.29 1.15
C ASN A 535 6.90 5.57 -0.27
N GLY A 536 5.89 4.81 -0.71
CA GLY A 536 5.19 5.04 -1.99
C GLY A 536 5.87 4.45 -3.23
N ILE A 537 6.89 3.61 -3.06
CA ILE A 537 7.60 2.95 -4.17
C ILE A 537 6.79 1.72 -4.61
N ILE A 538 6.41 1.67 -5.88
CA ILE A 538 5.76 0.50 -6.47
C ILE A 538 6.79 -0.64 -6.59
N THR A 539 6.43 -1.82 -6.07
CA THR A 539 7.25 -3.02 -6.10
C THR A 539 6.52 -4.14 -6.83
N THR A 540 7.22 -5.22 -7.15
CA THR A 540 6.63 -6.39 -7.78
C THR A 540 5.53 -6.98 -6.87
N SER A 541 4.31 -7.07 -7.40
CA SER A 541 3.20 -7.79 -6.75
C SER A 541 3.53 -9.27 -6.61
N GLY A 542 2.98 -9.92 -5.58
CA GLY A 542 3.18 -11.35 -5.34
C GLY A 542 3.52 -11.70 -3.90
N VAL A 543 4.20 -12.84 -3.74
CA VAL A 543 4.57 -13.41 -2.44
C VAL A 543 5.71 -12.63 -1.79
N GLN A 544 5.53 -12.23 -0.53
CA GLN A 544 6.56 -11.62 0.29
C GLN A 544 7.73 -12.58 0.54
N GLY A 545 8.95 -12.08 0.35
CA GLY A 545 10.17 -12.72 0.88
C GLY A 545 10.41 -12.40 2.36
N TYR A 546 11.39 -13.04 3.00
CA TYR A 546 11.87 -12.62 4.32
C TYR A 546 13.00 -11.59 4.17
N ILE A 547 12.68 -10.31 4.38
CA ILE A 547 13.68 -9.23 4.39
C ILE A 547 14.65 -9.41 5.57
N GLY A 548 15.94 -9.61 5.27
CA GLY A 548 17.01 -9.67 6.26
C GLY A 548 17.12 -10.99 7.04
N ALA A 549 16.71 -12.12 6.48
CA ALA A 549 16.72 -13.41 7.18
C ALA A 549 18.09 -13.85 7.75
N HIS A 550 19.20 -13.34 7.21
CA HIS A 550 20.56 -13.60 7.69
C HIS A 550 21.11 -12.53 8.65
N TRP A 551 20.35 -11.49 8.99
CA TRP A 551 20.91 -10.27 9.60
C TRP A 551 21.55 -10.48 10.98
N GLY A 552 21.17 -11.54 11.72
CA GLY A 552 21.84 -11.93 12.96
C GLY A 552 23.33 -12.32 12.79
N LYS A 553 23.78 -12.55 11.55
CA LYS A 553 25.19 -12.81 11.21
C LYS A 553 26.00 -11.52 11.01
N VAL A 554 25.36 -10.35 11.02
CA VAL A 554 26.05 -9.08 10.78
C VAL A 554 26.93 -8.73 11.98
N THR A 555 28.15 -8.24 11.73
CA THR A 555 29.10 -7.83 12.78
C THR A 555 28.50 -6.66 13.59
N PRO A 556 28.34 -6.80 14.92
CA PRO A 556 27.82 -5.75 15.77
C PRO A 556 28.86 -4.67 16.11
N PHE A 557 28.40 -3.54 16.61
CA PHE A 557 29.20 -2.43 17.13
C PHE A 557 29.69 -2.70 18.56
N ALA A 558 28.77 -3.08 19.46
CA ALA A 558 29.02 -3.20 20.89
C ALA A 558 28.75 -4.59 21.47
N LEU A 559 27.92 -5.40 20.80
CA LEU A 559 27.51 -6.71 21.31
C LEU A 559 28.59 -7.79 21.14
N ALA A 560 28.62 -8.73 22.07
CA ALA A 560 29.42 -9.95 21.99
C ALA A 560 28.51 -11.17 22.13
N ARG A 561 28.83 -12.26 21.41
CA ARG A 561 28.10 -13.52 21.59
C ARG A 561 28.49 -14.18 22.92
N PRO A 562 27.56 -14.88 23.60
CA PRO A 562 27.89 -15.66 24.77
C PRO A 562 28.83 -16.83 24.43
N ASP A 563 29.63 -17.24 25.41
CA ASP A 563 30.49 -18.41 25.31
C ASP A 563 29.66 -19.68 25.01
N GLY A 564 30.11 -20.49 24.06
CA GLY A 564 29.39 -21.69 23.61
C GLY A 564 28.35 -21.43 22.50
N GLY A 565 28.16 -20.18 22.09
CA GLY A 565 27.20 -19.79 21.06
C GLY A 565 25.80 -19.56 21.63
N GLY A 566 24.88 -19.06 20.77
CA GLY A 566 23.53 -18.64 21.18
C GLY A 566 23.18 -17.25 20.65
N LEU A 567 22.00 -16.75 21.04
CA LEU A 567 21.53 -15.41 20.70
C LEU A 567 22.41 -14.35 21.39
N TYR A 568 22.59 -13.17 20.78
CA TYR A 568 23.26 -12.05 21.43
C TYR A 568 22.57 -11.62 22.72
N LEU A 569 21.23 -11.59 22.69
CA LEU A 569 20.37 -11.34 23.84
C LEU A 569 19.22 -12.33 23.80
N ASP A 570 19.06 -13.14 24.85
CA ASP A 570 17.98 -14.10 24.97
C ASP A 570 16.67 -13.38 25.38
N PRO A 571 15.62 -13.41 24.54
CA PRO A 571 14.33 -12.81 24.87
C PRO A 571 13.46 -13.68 25.77
N GLY A 572 13.85 -14.93 26.04
CA GLY A 572 12.96 -15.97 26.53
C GLY A 572 12.02 -16.51 25.44
N ALA A 573 11.16 -17.46 25.81
CA ALA A 573 10.22 -18.04 24.86
C ALA A 573 9.10 -17.04 24.50
N PRO A 574 8.78 -16.86 23.20
CA PRO A 574 7.59 -16.13 22.81
C PRO A 574 6.32 -16.93 23.15
N PRO A 575 5.16 -16.25 23.25
CA PRO A 575 3.88 -16.94 23.27
C PRO A 575 3.72 -17.78 22.00
N VAL A 576 3.40 -19.05 22.18
CA VAL A 576 3.01 -19.97 21.10
C VAL A 576 1.49 -20.07 21.00
N PHE A 577 0.99 -20.67 19.92
CA PHE A 577 -0.44 -20.84 19.73
C PHE A 577 -1.08 -21.60 20.91
N GLY A 578 -2.04 -20.94 21.55
CA GLY A 578 -2.63 -21.39 22.82
C GLY A 578 -3.36 -20.25 23.51
N ALA A 579 -3.76 -20.45 24.77
CA ALA A 579 -4.58 -19.49 25.52
C ALA A 579 -3.92 -18.10 25.65
N GLU A 580 -2.61 -18.06 25.91
CA GLU A 580 -1.85 -16.81 26.06
C GLU A 580 -1.82 -16.00 24.75
N LEU A 581 -1.37 -16.59 23.65
CA LEU A 581 -1.34 -15.90 22.35
C LEU A 581 -2.75 -15.46 21.91
N ARG A 582 -3.78 -16.28 22.19
CA ARG A 582 -5.17 -15.90 21.93
C ARG A 582 -5.59 -14.66 22.69
N ALA A 583 -5.24 -14.54 23.98
CA ALA A 583 -5.54 -13.35 24.77
C ALA A 583 -4.90 -12.09 24.17
N HIS A 584 -3.65 -12.19 23.70
CA HIS A 584 -2.99 -11.07 23.04
C HIS A 584 -3.61 -10.70 21.69
N VAL A 585 -4.11 -11.67 20.93
CA VAL A 585 -4.86 -11.40 19.69
C VAL A 585 -6.16 -10.65 19.99
N VAL A 586 -6.86 -11.00 21.07
CA VAL A 586 -8.05 -10.26 21.52
C VAL A 586 -7.70 -8.82 21.87
N ASP A 587 -6.55 -8.57 22.50
CA ASP A 587 -6.10 -7.21 22.82
C ASP A 587 -5.81 -6.37 21.57
N VAL A 588 -5.29 -6.98 20.50
CA VAL A 588 -5.14 -6.32 19.20
C VAL A 588 -6.51 -5.89 18.66
N LEU A 589 -7.50 -6.79 18.68
CA LEU A 589 -8.87 -6.46 18.24
C LEU A 589 -9.50 -5.36 19.10
N ARG A 590 -9.26 -5.33 20.42
CA ARG A 590 -9.71 -4.24 21.29
C ARG A 590 -9.16 -2.88 20.87
N LYS A 591 -7.87 -2.81 20.52
CA LYS A 591 -7.24 -1.57 20.05
C LYS A 591 -7.80 -1.14 18.69
N GLU A 592 -7.97 -2.08 17.78
CA GLU A 592 -8.55 -1.84 16.46
C GLU A 592 -10.00 -1.35 16.52
N SER A 593 -10.80 -1.90 17.44
CA SER A 593 -12.13 -1.37 17.77
C SER A 593 -12.08 0.06 18.31
N GLY A 594 -11.02 0.39 19.05
CA GLY A 594 -10.78 1.73 19.61
C GLY A 594 -10.43 2.81 18.59
N LEU A 595 -10.08 2.46 17.35
CA LEU A 595 -9.73 3.43 16.29
C LEU A 595 -10.91 4.32 15.87
N GLY A 596 -12.14 3.85 16.10
CA GLY A 596 -13.38 4.62 15.89
C GLY A 596 -13.96 5.20 17.18
N SER A 597 -13.23 5.17 18.29
CA SER A 597 -13.72 5.61 19.59
C SER A 597 -13.86 7.13 19.68
N ASP A 598 -15.03 7.58 20.13
CA ASP A 598 -15.34 8.97 20.46
C ASP A 598 -15.01 9.34 21.91
N GLU A 599 -14.41 8.40 22.67
CA GLU A 599 -13.97 8.69 24.04
C GLU A 599 -12.87 9.74 24.04
N TRP A 600 -13.01 10.74 24.91
CA TRP A 600 -12.02 11.79 25.09
C TRP A 600 -10.90 11.33 26.04
N VAL A 601 -9.66 11.47 25.61
CA VAL A 601 -8.46 11.10 26.38
C VAL A 601 -7.49 12.28 26.43
N ASP A 602 -6.88 12.50 27.60
CA ASP A 602 -5.78 13.46 27.75
C ASP A 602 -4.48 12.82 27.29
N LEU A 603 -3.83 13.42 26.30
CA LEU A 603 -2.54 13.00 25.75
C LEU A 603 -1.36 13.79 26.31
N SER A 604 -1.61 14.72 27.23
CA SER A 604 -0.52 15.48 27.86
C SER A 604 0.44 14.54 28.59
N PRO A 605 1.73 14.91 28.72
CA PRO A 605 2.66 14.12 29.51
C PRO A 605 2.23 14.01 30.98
N GLY A 606 1.32 14.87 31.46
CA GLY A 606 0.71 14.79 32.78
C GLY A 606 -0.19 13.57 33.00
N ALA A 607 -0.74 13.00 31.93
CA ALA A 607 -1.68 11.88 31.97
C ALA A 607 -1.20 10.62 31.25
N LEU A 608 -0.23 10.74 30.33
CA LEU A 608 0.24 9.65 29.49
C LEU A 608 1.78 9.55 29.52
N GLY A 609 2.31 8.32 29.56
CA GLY A 609 3.74 8.05 29.63
C GLY A 609 4.19 7.61 31.03
N ASN A 610 5.48 7.71 31.31
CA ASN A 610 6.11 7.28 32.56
C ASN A 610 5.93 5.78 32.87
N ASN A 611 6.05 4.92 31.86
CA ASN A 611 5.92 3.46 32.05
C ASN A 611 7.21 2.87 32.62
N SER A 612 7.06 1.83 33.44
CA SER A 612 8.16 0.93 33.76
C SER A 612 8.67 0.23 32.49
N LEU A 613 9.98 -0.04 32.40
CA LEU A 613 10.58 -0.66 31.21
C LEU A 613 9.89 -1.98 30.82
N GLY A 614 9.40 -2.03 29.58
CA GLY A 614 8.72 -3.22 29.05
C GLY A 614 7.36 -3.46 29.71
N THR A 615 6.63 -2.38 29.99
CA THR A 615 5.24 -2.37 30.44
C THR A 615 4.47 -1.21 29.79
N ASN A 616 3.18 -1.08 30.11
CA ASN A 616 2.35 0.09 29.79
C ASN A 616 1.56 0.52 31.05
N ASP A 617 2.24 0.60 32.19
CA ASP A 617 1.67 0.85 33.53
C ASP A 617 1.73 2.31 34.00
N GLY A 618 2.27 3.19 33.16
CA GLY A 618 2.53 4.58 33.50
C GLY A 618 1.27 5.41 33.64
N THR A 619 1.36 6.46 34.46
CA THR A 619 0.27 7.39 34.77
C THR A 619 0.60 8.84 34.42
N GLY A 620 1.68 9.06 33.66
CA GLY A 620 2.21 10.38 33.32
C GLY A 620 3.20 10.96 34.33
N HIS A 621 3.68 12.16 34.01
CA HIS A 621 4.60 13.01 34.76
C HIS A 621 3.82 14.22 35.31
N PRO A 622 3.52 14.31 36.61
CA PRO A 622 2.63 15.36 37.13
C PRO A 622 3.16 16.78 36.92
N LEU A 623 4.49 16.95 36.86
CA LEU A 623 5.16 18.24 36.69
C LEU A 623 6.23 18.14 35.60
N ASN A 624 6.40 19.21 34.83
CA ASN A 624 7.55 19.38 33.97
C ASN A 624 8.79 19.66 34.84
N PRO A 625 9.87 18.87 34.74
CA PRO A 625 11.01 18.98 35.63
C PRO A 625 11.86 20.24 35.40
N ILE A 626 11.71 20.90 34.24
CA ILE A 626 12.45 22.11 33.90
C ILE A 626 11.71 23.36 34.36
N THR A 627 10.37 23.40 34.20
CA THR A 627 9.57 24.58 34.58
C THR A 627 8.99 24.50 35.99
N GLY A 628 8.89 23.30 36.57
CA GLY A 628 8.22 23.05 37.85
C GLY A 628 6.69 23.16 37.80
N LEU A 629 6.11 23.36 36.61
CA LEU A 629 4.66 23.52 36.41
C LEU A 629 4.02 22.22 35.93
N PRO A 630 2.72 21.97 36.23
CA PRO A 630 1.98 20.88 35.63
C PRO A 630 1.90 20.99 34.10
N TYR A 631 1.89 19.85 33.40
CA TYR A 631 1.58 19.83 31.97
C TYR A 631 0.12 20.22 31.76
N ALA A 632 -0.13 21.09 30.77
CA ALA A 632 -1.49 21.45 30.40
C ALA A 632 -2.20 20.24 29.76
N PRO A 633 -3.43 19.90 30.17
CA PRO A 633 -4.21 18.85 29.54
C PRO A 633 -4.39 19.09 28.04
N HIS A 634 -4.26 18.04 27.25
CA HIS A 634 -4.46 18.05 25.81
C HIS A 634 -5.41 16.91 25.43
N VAL A 635 -6.70 17.21 25.42
CA VAL A 635 -7.77 16.22 25.30
C VAL A 635 -8.22 16.05 23.84
N VAL A 636 -8.14 14.83 23.31
CA VAL A 636 -8.60 14.49 21.95
C VAL A 636 -9.42 13.20 21.95
N ARG A 637 -10.06 12.87 20.83
CA ARG A 637 -10.73 11.58 20.66
C ARG A 637 -9.70 10.44 20.63
N ARG A 638 -9.96 9.35 21.35
CA ARG A 638 -9.10 8.15 21.37
C ARG A 638 -8.90 7.58 19.97
N GLY A 639 -9.94 7.61 19.12
CA GLY A 639 -9.82 7.19 17.73
C GLY A 639 -8.85 8.05 16.90
N ASP A 640 -8.82 9.36 17.12
CA ASP A 640 -7.83 10.24 16.49
C ASP A 640 -6.42 9.93 17.00
N PHE A 641 -6.25 9.75 18.32
CA PHE A 641 -4.98 9.38 18.91
C PHE A 641 -4.45 8.05 18.34
N GLY A 642 -5.25 6.98 18.33
CA GLY A 642 -4.82 5.66 17.87
C GLY A 642 -4.38 5.66 16.41
N ARG A 643 -5.12 6.34 15.52
CA ARG A 643 -4.80 6.45 14.09
C ARG A 643 -3.56 7.30 13.84
N VAL A 644 -3.44 8.45 14.50
CA VAL A 644 -2.25 9.32 14.38
C VAL A 644 -1.01 8.62 14.92
N LEU A 645 -1.12 7.94 16.07
CA LEU A 645 -0.02 7.21 16.68
C LEU A 645 0.45 6.07 15.75
N ALA A 646 -0.49 5.32 15.17
CA ALA A 646 -0.19 4.24 14.24
C ALA A 646 0.54 4.74 12.98
N GLU A 647 0.11 5.85 12.37
CA GLU A 647 0.74 6.38 11.14
C GLU A 647 2.07 7.12 11.42
N PHE A 648 2.18 7.87 12.52
CA PHE A 648 3.40 8.60 12.86
C PHE A 648 4.59 7.68 13.02
N TRP A 649 4.42 6.59 13.78
CA TRP A 649 5.46 5.58 14.00
C TRP A 649 5.41 4.44 12.98
N ALA A 650 4.49 4.48 11.99
CA ALA A 650 4.58 3.60 10.83
C ALA A 650 5.71 4.01 9.89
N ASP A 651 6.23 5.24 10.00
CA ASP A 651 7.29 5.75 9.16
C ASP A 651 6.87 5.76 7.68
N GLY A 652 5.83 6.54 7.38
CA GLY A 652 5.15 6.60 6.08
C GLY A 652 5.93 7.27 4.92
N PRO A 653 5.24 7.85 3.91
CA PRO A 653 5.79 8.21 2.59
C PRO A 653 7.10 8.99 2.55
N LYS A 654 7.35 9.80 3.59
CA LYS A 654 8.48 10.72 3.71
C LYS A 654 9.48 10.32 4.78
N SER A 655 9.34 9.14 5.39
CA SER A 655 10.15 8.73 6.53
C SER A 655 11.50 8.15 6.14
N GLU A 656 12.42 8.25 7.09
CA GLU A 656 13.78 7.72 7.11
C GLU A 656 13.83 6.31 7.76
N THR A 657 12.67 5.64 7.88
CA THR A 657 12.48 4.37 8.61
C THR A 657 12.80 4.48 10.12
N PRO A 658 12.46 3.48 10.95
CA PRO A 658 12.62 3.61 12.41
C PRO A 658 14.01 4.05 12.88
N PRO A 659 15.14 3.50 12.37
CA PRO A 659 16.46 3.97 12.81
C PRO A 659 16.76 5.42 12.38
N GLY A 660 16.29 5.87 11.22
CA GLY A 660 16.49 7.24 10.75
C GLY A 660 15.63 8.27 11.48
N HIS A 661 14.42 7.89 11.90
CA HIS A 661 13.53 8.74 12.71
C HIS A 661 14.23 9.22 13.99
N TRP A 662 14.98 8.33 14.66
CA TRP A 662 15.72 8.71 15.87
C TRP A 662 16.89 9.65 15.63
N ASN A 663 17.43 9.70 14.40
CA ASN A 663 18.39 10.74 14.02
C ASN A 663 17.68 12.10 13.92
N VAL A 664 16.48 12.15 13.34
CA VAL A 664 15.66 13.38 13.26
C VAL A 664 15.32 13.90 14.67
N LEU A 665 14.99 13.02 15.62
CA LEU A 665 14.76 13.41 17.01
C LEU A 665 16.03 13.91 17.70
N ALA A 666 17.15 13.20 17.57
CA ALA A 666 18.44 13.62 18.13
C ALA A 666 18.86 15.01 17.62
N ASN A 667 18.65 15.23 16.33
CA ASN A 667 18.86 16.49 15.64
C ASN A 667 17.97 17.61 16.20
N THR A 668 16.67 17.35 16.36
CA THR A 668 15.71 18.31 16.93
C THR A 668 16.05 18.68 18.38
N VAL A 669 16.53 17.70 19.16
CA VAL A 669 17.02 17.92 20.54
C VAL A 669 18.22 18.88 20.53
N ALA A 670 19.21 18.65 19.67
CA ALA A 670 20.39 19.51 19.58
C ALA A 670 20.06 20.93 19.06
N ASP A 671 19.01 21.06 18.26
CA ASP A 671 18.52 22.33 17.71
C ASP A 671 17.63 23.11 18.72
N SER A 672 17.29 22.51 19.86
CA SER A 672 16.41 23.13 20.85
C SER A 672 17.04 24.38 21.49
N PRO A 673 16.29 25.48 21.67
CA PRO A 673 16.80 26.68 22.31
C PRO A 673 17.38 26.41 23.70
N GLY A 674 18.59 26.90 23.97
CA GLY A 674 19.26 26.72 25.26
C GLY A 674 19.78 25.30 25.52
N PHE A 675 19.80 24.42 24.51
CA PHE A 675 20.36 23.09 24.64
C PHE A 675 21.86 23.14 24.96
N SER A 676 22.25 22.51 26.08
CA SER A 676 23.63 22.42 26.55
C SER A 676 24.31 21.19 25.96
N ARG A 677 25.37 21.40 25.16
CA ARG A 677 26.20 20.32 24.56
C ARG A 677 27.22 19.76 25.55
N ARG A 678 26.78 19.40 26.76
CA ARG A 678 27.59 18.71 27.76
C ARG A 678 27.37 17.23 27.63
N LEU A 679 28.40 16.52 27.18
CA LEU A 679 28.32 15.07 27.06
C LEU A 679 28.08 14.45 28.43
N PHE A 680 27.09 13.58 28.51
CA PHE A 680 26.63 12.96 29.74
C PHE A 680 26.08 13.93 30.79
N GLY A 681 25.72 15.16 30.38
CA GLY A 681 25.19 16.20 31.28
C GLY A 681 26.22 16.84 32.20
N GLU A 682 27.49 16.44 32.11
CA GLU A 682 28.57 16.89 33.00
C GLU A 682 29.72 17.52 32.20
N GLY A 683 30.64 18.17 32.91
CA GLY A 683 31.85 18.73 32.31
C GLY A 683 31.61 19.97 31.45
N THR A 684 32.57 20.30 30.59
CA THR A 684 32.52 21.45 29.68
C THR A 684 31.68 21.16 28.44
N GLU A 685 31.04 22.19 27.89
CA GLU A 685 30.39 22.05 26.59
C GLU A 685 31.42 21.75 25.50
N VAL A 686 31.10 20.77 24.67
CA VAL A 686 31.88 20.45 23.48
C VAL A 686 31.41 21.30 22.29
N ASP A 687 32.27 21.47 21.29
CA ASP A 687 31.88 22.16 20.08
C ASP A 687 30.76 21.38 19.33
N PRO A 688 29.95 22.06 18.49
CA PRO A 688 28.85 21.40 17.81
C PRO A 688 29.23 20.20 16.94
N LEU A 689 30.39 20.22 16.27
CA LEU A 689 30.82 19.11 15.43
C LEU A 689 31.22 17.91 16.28
N GLU A 690 31.96 18.14 17.37
CA GLU A 690 32.28 17.10 18.36
C GLU A 690 31.02 16.46 18.95
N TRP A 691 30.01 17.27 19.30
CA TRP A 691 28.72 16.78 19.74
C TRP A 691 28.08 15.84 18.71
N ASP A 692 27.95 16.29 17.46
CA ASP A 692 27.26 15.54 16.41
C ASP A 692 27.96 14.21 16.11
N VAL A 693 29.28 14.19 15.93
CA VAL A 693 30.00 12.93 15.62
C VAL A 693 29.93 11.93 16.77
N LYS A 694 29.99 12.41 18.03
CA LYS A 694 29.88 11.54 19.21
C LYS A 694 28.46 10.98 19.32
N VAL A 695 27.44 11.82 19.28
CA VAL A 695 26.03 11.38 19.35
C VAL A 695 25.71 10.40 18.23
N TYR A 696 26.06 10.69 16.99
CA TYR A 696 25.77 9.80 15.88
C TYR A 696 26.49 8.46 15.99
N LEU A 697 27.74 8.41 16.47
CA LEU A 697 28.43 7.14 16.67
C LEU A 697 27.67 6.23 17.64
N ALA A 698 27.31 6.74 18.83
CA ALA A 698 26.61 5.96 19.83
C ALA A 698 25.18 5.60 19.38
N LEU A 699 24.45 6.57 18.82
CA LEU A 699 23.05 6.41 18.42
C LEU A 699 22.93 5.39 17.30
N ASN A 700 23.73 5.55 16.25
CA ASN A 700 23.62 4.68 15.09
C ASN A 700 24.32 3.34 15.32
N GLY A 701 25.34 3.28 16.18
CA GLY A 701 25.86 2.01 16.70
C GLY A 701 24.80 1.21 17.47
N ALA A 702 24.01 1.88 18.32
CA ALA A 702 22.88 1.25 19.01
C ALA A 702 21.78 0.80 18.05
N ALA A 703 21.43 1.62 17.05
CA ALA A 703 20.45 1.26 16.04
C ALA A 703 20.91 0.05 15.20
N HIS A 704 22.19 0.00 14.81
CA HIS A 704 22.77 -1.14 14.09
C HIS A 704 22.70 -2.43 14.91
N ASP A 705 23.08 -2.39 16.18
CA ASP A 705 23.00 -3.55 17.07
C ASP A 705 21.54 -3.96 17.36
N ALA A 706 20.63 -3.00 17.45
CA ALA A 706 19.21 -3.25 17.60
C ALA A 706 18.63 -4.00 16.38
N ALA A 707 19.06 -3.66 15.16
CA ALA A 707 18.71 -4.41 13.95
C ALA A 707 19.18 -5.87 14.04
N ILE A 708 20.43 -6.09 14.47
CA ILE A 708 21.03 -7.43 14.59
C ILE A 708 20.24 -8.27 15.59
N VAL A 709 20.02 -7.75 16.80
CA VAL A 709 19.28 -8.46 17.86
C VAL A 709 17.85 -8.76 17.42
N ALA A 710 17.12 -7.77 16.92
CA ALA A 710 15.72 -7.97 16.54
C ALA A 710 15.56 -8.99 15.41
N TRP A 711 16.43 -8.96 14.38
CA TRP A 711 16.35 -9.92 13.28
C TRP A 711 16.87 -11.30 13.64
N GLU A 712 17.87 -11.40 14.53
CA GLU A 712 18.30 -12.70 15.05
C GLU A 712 17.16 -13.39 15.80
N VAL A 713 16.49 -12.67 16.70
CA VAL A 713 15.32 -13.15 17.45
C VAL A 713 14.19 -13.53 16.49
N LYS A 714 13.84 -12.67 15.52
CA LYS A 714 12.84 -12.98 14.50
C LYS A 714 13.18 -14.24 13.71
N ARG A 715 14.45 -14.46 13.40
CA ARG A 715 14.91 -15.65 12.68
C ARG A 715 14.86 -16.91 13.53
N ALA A 716 15.13 -16.80 14.83
CA ALA A 716 15.11 -17.92 15.76
C ALA A 716 13.70 -18.44 16.03
N PHE A 717 12.74 -17.53 16.21
CA PHE A 717 11.38 -17.90 16.63
C PHE A 717 10.34 -17.87 15.52
N ILE A 718 10.58 -17.13 14.43
CA ILE A 718 9.71 -17.04 13.26
C ILE A 718 8.22 -16.83 13.59
N ALA A 719 7.91 -16.09 14.65
CA ALA A 719 6.56 -16.03 15.22
C ALA A 719 5.52 -15.38 14.28
N ALA A 720 4.28 -15.84 14.38
CA ALA A 720 3.13 -15.42 13.58
C ALA A 720 2.77 -13.92 13.74
N ARG A 721 1.96 -13.43 12.79
CA ARG A 721 1.40 -12.06 12.79
C ARG A 721 -0.10 -12.09 13.11
N PRO A 722 -0.66 -11.02 13.71
CA PRO A 722 -2.08 -10.96 14.07
C PRO A 722 -3.04 -11.27 12.91
N LEU A 723 -2.75 -10.80 11.70
CA LEU A 723 -3.58 -11.06 10.51
C LEU A 723 -3.81 -12.54 10.25
N SER A 724 -2.73 -13.33 10.19
CA SER A 724 -2.81 -14.77 9.96
C SER A 724 -3.56 -15.47 11.10
N LEU A 725 -3.27 -15.08 12.35
CA LEU A 725 -3.90 -15.66 13.54
C LEU A 725 -5.42 -15.40 13.59
N ILE A 726 -5.84 -14.15 13.40
CA ILE A 726 -7.26 -13.75 13.44
C ILE A 726 -8.04 -14.44 12.32
N ARG A 727 -7.50 -14.45 11.09
CA ARG A 727 -8.17 -15.10 9.96
C ARG A 727 -8.19 -16.62 10.08
N HIS A 728 -7.17 -17.23 10.66
CA HIS A 728 -7.13 -18.66 10.92
C HIS A 728 -8.15 -19.07 11.99
N MET A 729 -8.10 -18.45 13.16
CA MET A 729 -9.02 -18.75 14.25
C MET A 729 -10.47 -18.42 13.87
N GLY A 730 -10.70 -17.30 13.18
CA GLY A 730 -12.01 -16.92 12.67
C GLY A 730 -12.59 -17.91 11.66
N ARG A 731 -11.74 -18.60 10.88
CA ARG A 731 -12.16 -19.68 9.97
C ARG A 731 -12.55 -20.95 10.73
N LEU A 732 -11.84 -21.26 11.83
CA LEU A 732 -12.17 -22.42 12.67
C LEU A 732 -13.50 -22.24 13.42
N GLY A 733 -13.81 -21.01 13.83
CA GLY A 733 -15.05 -20.67 14.53
C GLY A 733 -14.77 -20.02 15.89
N GLN A 734 -15.67 -20.22 16.85
CA GLN A 734 -15.57 -19.66 18.20
C GLN A 734 -15.15 -20.70 19.25
N SER A 735 -14.40 -20.30 20.28
CA SER A 735 -13.85 -21.20 21.31
C SER A 735 -14.45 -21.05 22.71
N THR A 736 -15.51 -20.26 22.88
CA THR A 736 -16.09 -19.94 24.20
C THR A 736 -17.24 -20.86 24.60
N ASN A 737 -18.14 -21.21 23.68
CA ASN A 737 -19.33 -22.00 23.97
C ASN A 737 -19.30 -23.36 23.24
N PRO A 738 -18.94 -24.47 23.92
CA PRO A 738 -18.89 -25.80 23.32
C PRO A 738 -20.20 -26.31 22.70
N SER A 739 -21.35 -25.81 23.17
CA SER A 739 -22.67 -26.17 22.63
C SER A 739 -23.22 -25.15 21.63
N GLY A 740 -22.49 -24.05 21.40
CA GLY A 740 -22.88 -22.98 20.48
C GLY A 740 -22.53 -23.30 19.03
N PRO A 741 -23.10 -22.55 18.07
CA PRO A 741 -22.75 -22.68 16.66
C PRO A 741 -21.26 -22.38 16.43
N ALA A 742 -20.70 -23.04 15.40
CA ALA A 742 -19.31 -22.89 14.98
C ALA A 742 -18.29 -23.04 16.12
N TYR A 743 -18.53 -23.94 17.08
CA TYR A 743 -17.55 -24.18 18.13
C TYR A 743 -16.31 -24.90 17.58
N HIS A 744 -15.13 -24.37 17.92
CA HIS A 744 -13.85 -25.04 17.75
C HIS A 744 -12.92 -24.64 18.91
N PRO A 745 -12.23 -25.57 19.60
CA PRO A 745 -11.37 -25.25 20.73
C PRO A 745 -10.22 -24.29 20.38
N ASP A 746 -9.80 -24.29 19.11
CA ASP A 746 -8.78 -23.38 18.57
C ASP A 746 -9.34 -22.15 17.84
N GLY A 747 -10.66 -21.93 17.94
CA GLY A 747 -11.32 -20.74 17.39
C GLY A 747 -11.07 -19.46 18.19
N LEU A 748 -11.67 -18.35 17.72
CA LEU A 748 -11.63 -17.07 18.43
C LEU A 748 -12.55 -17.11 19.67
N PRO A 749 -12.10 -16.62 20.84
CA PRO A 749 -12.99 -16.50 21.99
C PRO A 749 -14.04 -15.41 21.73
N LEU A 750 -15.29 -15.65 22.12
CA LEU A 750 -16.36 -14.67 22.09
C LEU A 750 -16.13 -13.60 23.17
N VAL A 751 -16.27 -12.35 22.77
CA VAL A 751 -16.17 -11.17 23.63
C VAL A 751 -17.31 -10.23 23.26
N PRO A 752 -18.34 -10.05 24.10
CA PRO A 752 -19.49 -9.21 23.78
C PRO A 752 -19.08 -7.82 23.29
N GLY A 753 -19.67 -7.36 22.19
CA GLY A 753 -19.34 -6.06 21.58
C GLY A 753 -18.00 -6.01 20.84
N LEU A 754 -17.28 -7.12 20.72
CA LEU A 754 -15.99 -7.19 20.03
C LEU A 754 -15.84 -8.40 19.11
N ILE A 755 -16.16 -9.60 19.59
CA ILE A 755 -16.05 -10.87 18.86
C ILE A 755 -17.34 -11.64 19.08
N GLU A 756 -18.13 -11.81 18.04
CA GLU A 756 -19.46 -12.39 18.11
C GLU A 756 -19.68 -13.42 17.00
N VAL A 757 -20.71 -14.25 17.16
CA VAL A 757 -21.26 -15.05 16.05
C VAL A 757 -22.46 -14.32 15.48
N VAL A 758 -22.57 -14.29 14.15
CA VAL A 758 -23.78 -13.77 13.51
C VAL A 758 -24.94 -14.72 13.79
N THR A 759 -25.96 -14.24 14.50
CA THR A 759 -27.23 -14.93 14.73
C THR A 759 -28.36 -14.31 13.94
N ALA A 760 -29.47 -15.04 13.76
CA ALA A 760 -30.67 -14.53 13.11
C ALA A 760 -31.19 -13.23 13.74
N GLU A 761 -31.12 -13.12 15.08
CA GLU A 761 -31.52 -11.91 15.81
C GLU A 761 -30.54 -10.77 15.54
N SER A 762 -29.23 -11.03 15.66
CA SER A 762 -28.21 -9.99 15.47
C SER A 762 -28.16 -9.43 14.05
N SER A 763 -28.62 -10.22 13.08
CA SER A 763 -28.63 -9.88 11.65
C SER A 763 -30.00 -9.58 11.08
N ALA A 764 -31.03 -9.45 11.91
CA ALA A 764 -32.33 -8.97 11.45
C ALA A 764 -32.20 -7.52 10.91
N PRO A 765 -33.10 -7.06 10.01
CA PRO A 765 -33.06 -5.70 9.51
C PRO A 765 -32.98 -4.65 10.63
N GLY A 766 -32.06 -3.69 10.50
CA GLY A 766 -31.81 -2.64 11.50
C GLY A 766 -30.95 -3.06 12.70
N GLN A 767 -30.54 -4.33 12.79
CA GLN A 767 -29.64 -4.82 13.83
C GLN A 767 -28.16 -4.68 13.43
N ARG A 768 -27.27 -4.80 14.42
CA ARG A 768 -25.82 -4.54 14.28
C ARG A 768 -25.10 -5.41 13.23
N HIS A 769 -25.62 -6.59 12.92
CA HIS A 769 -25.08 -7.50 11.88
C HIS A 769 -26.00 -7.60 10.65
N ALA A 770 -26.91 -6.64 10.43
CA ALA A 770 -27.88 -6.70 9.31
C ALA A 770 -27.19 -6.88 7.95
N HIS A 771 -26.07 -6.19 7.69
CA HIS A 771 -25.27 -6.34 6.47
C HIS A 771 -24.53 -7.68 6.36
N LEU A 772 -24.54 -8.49 7.43
CA LEU A 772 -23.91 -9.81 7.51
C LEU A 772 -24.93 -10.94 7.61
N ALA A 773 -26.22 -10.69 7.39
CA ALA A 773 -27.30 -11.68 7.55
C ALA A 773 -27.11 -12.97 6.77
N ARG A 774 -26.36 -12.93 5.67
CA ARG A 774 -26.03 -14.11 4.85
C ARG A 774 -24.91 -14.98 5.42
N PHE A 775 -24.27 -14.55 6.50
CA PHE A 775 -23.14 -15.20 7.15
C PHE A 775 -23.49 -15.68 8.57
N GLN A 776 -24.76 -15.97 8.84
CA GLN A 776 -25.20 -16.57 10.10
C GLN A 776 -24.35 -17.81 10.44
N GLY A 777 -23.94 -17.91 11.70
CA GLY A 777 -23.03 -18.96 12.19
C GLY A 777 -21.54 -18.64 12.02
N GLN A 778 -21.16 -17.56 11.33
CA GLN A 778 -19.75 -17.16 11.21
C GLN A 778 -19.32 -16.19 12.31
N VAL A 779 -18.03 -16.20 12.63
CA VAL A 779 -17.42 -15.28 13.60
C VAL A 779 -17.14 -13.92 12.95
N VAL A 780 -17.55 -12.86 13.65
CA VAL A 780 -17.35 -11.46 13.27
C VAL A 780 -16.59 -10.72 14.36
N VAL A 781 -15.86 -9.69 13.95
CA VAL A 781 -15.11 -8.80 14.83
C VAL A 781 -15.53 -7.35 14.60
N HIS A 782 -15.58 -6.56 15.67
CA HIS A 782 -15.77 -5.12 15.60
C HIS A 782 -14.39 -4.44 15.57
N ALA A 783 -14.00 -3.90 14.41
CA ALA A 783 -12.67 -3.35 14.17
C ALA A 783 -12.70 -2.31 13.04
N TRP A 784 -11.55 -1.73 12.68
CA TRP A 784 -11.47 -0.88 11.48
C TRP A 784 -11.94 -1.65 10.24
N ARG A 785 -12.80 -1.02 9.44
CA ARG A 785 -13.46 -1.69 8.30
C ARG A 785 -12.52 -1.89 7.11
N GLY A 786 -11.45 -1.09 7.04
CA GLY A 786 -10.53 -0.97 5.92
C GLY A 786 -10.53 0.43 5.33
N GLU A 787 -9.61 0.67 4.39
CA GLU A 787 -9.49 1.97 3.70
C GLU A 787 -10.81 2.34 3.00
N PRO A 788 -11.29 3.59 3.14
CA PRO A 788 -12.42 4.08 2.37
C PRO A 788 -12.06 4.22 0.89
N GLY A 789 -13.07 4.26 0.02
CA GLY A 789 -12.85 4.43 -1.42
C GLY A 789 -12.13 5.74 -1.75
N ASP A 790 -12.47 6.83 -1.05
CA ASP A 790 -11.77 8.11 -1.14
C ASP A 790 -10.99 8.45 0.14
N ARG A 791 -9.76 7.95 0.24
CA ARG A 791 -8.88 8.19 1.41
C ARG A 791 -8.64 9.67 1.73
N ARG A 792 -8.80 10.57 0.75
CA ARG A 792 -8.58 12.01 0.96
C ARG A 792 -9.76 12.65 1.67
N ASN A 793 -10.97 12.19 1.40
CA ASN A 793 -12.20 12.87 1.80
C ASN A 793 -13.08 12.06 2.76
N GLU A 794 -12.85 10.75 2.89
CA GLU A 794 -13.69 9.83 3.66
C GLU A 794 -12.92 9.16 4.80
N VAL A 795 -13.67 8.71 5.82
CA VAL A 795 -13.16 7.93 6.96
C VAL A 795 -13.67 6.50 6.82
N GLY A 796 -12.79 5.49 6.92
CA GLY A 796 -13.17 4.09 6.87
C GLY A 796 -13.94 3.64 8.12
N GLY A 797 -13.51 4.14 9.28
CA GLY A 797 -14.17 3.95 10.57
C GLY A 797 -14.19 2.49 11.05
N THR A 798 -14.83 2.24 12.19
CA THR A 798 -14.97 0.90 12.78
C THR A 798 -16.36 0.32 12.57
N GLY A 799 -16.46 -1.00 12.49
CA GLY A 799 -17.73 -1.71 12.40
C GLY A 799 -17.56 -3.22 12.40
N TRP A 800 -18.68 -3.94 12.35
CA TRP A 800 -18.68 -5.41 12.31
C TRP A 800 -18.26 -5.92 10.93
N ILE A 801 -17.22 -6.75 10.92
CA ILE A 801 -16.72 -7.44 9.72
C ILE A 801 -16.46 -8.91 10.04
N ARG A 802 -16.47 -9.77 9.01
CA ARG A 802 -16.10 -11.18 9.20
C ARG A 802 -14.65 -11.28 9.67
N ALA A 803 -14.38 -12.10 10.68
CA ALA A 803 -13.02 -12.29 11.20
C ALA A 803 -12.04 -12.75 10.10
N ILE A 804 -12.54 -13.55 9.15
CA ILE A 804 -11.78 -14.06 8.01
C ILE A 804 -11.46 -13.00 6.94
N GLU A 805 -12.08 -11.82 7.00
CA GLU A 805 -11.81 -10.69 6.10
C GLU A 805 -11.08 -9.54 6.80
N TRP A 806 -10.84 -9.64 8.11
CA TRP A 806 -10.17 -8.62 8.90
C TRP A 806 -8.80 -8.26 8.31
N MET A 807 -8.44 -6.99 8.41
CA MET A 807 -7.14 -6.44 8.04
C MET A 807 -6.72 -5.43 9.11
N PRO A 808 -5.44 -5.36 9.49
CA PRO A 808 -4.94 -4.32 10.40
C PRO A 808 -5.14 -2.91 9.82
N TYR A 809 -5.11 -1.88 10.67
CA TYR A 809 -5.06 -0.47 10.26
C TYR A 809 -3.76 -0.14 9.50
N GLN A 810 -3.74 -0.51 8.21
CA GLN A 810 -2.64 -0.41 7.25
C GLN A 810 -3.21 -0.28 5.83
N LEU A 811 -2.38 0.20 4.89
CA LEU A 811 -2.73 0.19 3.47
C LEU A 811 -2.82 -1.25 2.94
N ARG A 812 -3.76 -1.52 2.03
CA ARG A 812 -3.97 -2.81 1.36
C ARG A 812 -2.79 -3.23 0.49
N THR A 813 -1.98 -2.26 0.08
CA THR A 813 -0.72 -2.45 -0.68
C THR A 813 0.50 -2.69 0.22
N PHE A 814 0.36 -2.52 1.54
CA PHE A 814 1.38 -2.77 2.55
C PHE A 814 0.73 -3.22 3.88
N VAL A 815 0.28 -4.48 3.94
CA VAL A 815 -0.59 -4.93 5.05
C VAL A 815 0.17 -5.29 6.32
N THR A 816 1.21 -6.12 6.21
CA THR A 816 2.15 -6.36 7.31
C THR A 816 3.57 -6.45 6.75
N PRO A 817 4.60 -5.97 7.47
CA PRO A 817 5.98 -6.06 7.00
C PRO A 817 6.42 -7.49 6.72
N ALA A 818 7.29 -7.65 5.72
CA ALA A 818 7.74 -8.93 5.17
C ALA A 818 8.83 -9.63 6.04
N PHE A 819 8.49 -9.84 7.32
CA PHE A 819 9.29 -10.55 8.32
C PHE A 819 8.44 -10.96 9.55
N PRO A 820 8.87 -11.98 10.31
CA PRO A 820 8.16 -12.49 11.49
C PRO A 820 7.84 -11.44 12.57
N GLY A 821 6.87 -11.75 13.44
CA GLY A 821 6.37 -10.86 14.51
C GLY A 821 7.39 -10.64 15.63
N PHE A 822 7.74 -11.69 16.36
CA PHE A 822 8.51 -11.57 17.58
C PHE A 822 10.02 -11.37 17.34
N ILE A 823 10.68 -10.34 17.86
CA ILE A 823 10.19 -9.16 18.60
C ILE A 823 9.97 -7.97 17.66
N SER A 824 9.27 -6.92 18.09
CA SER A 824 9.07 -5.71 17.29
C SER A 824 10.36 -4.92 17.11
N GLY A 825 10.81 -4.77 15.86
CA GLY A 825 12.00 -3.97 15.56
C GLY A 825 11.82 -2.49 15.91
N HIS A 826 10.62 -1.92 15.74
CA HIS A 826 10.35 -0.52 16.12
C HIS A 826 10.60 -0.30 17.61
N SER A 827 10.14 -1.21 18.47
CA SER A 827 10.34 -1.10 19.92
C SER A 827 11.83 -1.22 20.27
N THR A 828 12.56 -2.11 19.61
CA THR A 828 14.00 -2.32 19.87
C THR A 828 14.85 -1.14 19.42
N PHE A 829 14.67 -0.64 18.19
CA PHE A 829 15.36 0.55 17.69
C PHE A 829 15.10 1.77 18.58
N SER A 830 13.83 1.97 18.93
CA SER A 830 13.41 3.16 19.64
C SER A 830 13.90 3.17 21.07
N ARG A 831 13.79 2.04 21.78
CA ARG A 831 14.29 2.00 23.15
C ARG A 831 15.82 2.10 23.21
N ALA A 832 16.54 1.45 22.29
CA ALA A 832 18.00 1.59 22.20
C ALA A 832 18.43 3.05 21.97
N SER A 833 17.75 3.73 21.07
CA SER A 833 18.02 5.14 20.75
C SER A 833 17.69 6.07 21.92
N ALA A 834 16.57 5.84 22.62
CA ALA A 834 16.20 6.61 23.80
C ALA A 834 17.22 6.48 24.95
N GLU A 835 17.75 5.28 25.21
CA GLU A 835 18.83 5.12 26.20
C GLU A 835 20.08 5.91 25.82
N VAL A 836 20.47 5.92 24.53
CA VAL A 836 21.61 6.70 24.07
C VAL A 836 21.38 8.20 24.28
N LEU A 837 20.21 8.72 23.89
CA LEU A 837 19.91 10.15 24.05
C LEU A 837 19.84 10.53 25.52
N ALA A 838 19.19 9.71 26.36
CA ALA A 838 19.14 9.95 27.80
C ALA A 838 20.54 9.99 28.42
N ALA A 839 21.40 9.04 28.06
CA ALA A 839 22.75 8.96 28.57
C ALA A 839 23.63 10.12 28.09
N LEU A 840 23.60 10.47 26.80
CA LEU A 840 24.50 11.50 26.25
C LEU A 840 24.08 12.93 26.56
N THR A 841 22.78 13.19 26.71
CA THR A 841 22.30 14.49 27.18
C THR A 841 22.38 14.64 28.71
N GLY A 842 22.57 13.53 29.43
CA GLY A 842 22.56 13.48 30.89
C GLY A 842 21.18 13.66 31.51
N SER A 843 20.11 13.57 30.71
CA SER A 843 18.73 13.73 31.14
C SER A 843 17.82 12.80 30.35
N ALA A 844 16.88 12.13 31.03
CA ALA A 844 15.84 11.37 30.34
C ALA A 844 14.82 12.27 29.61
N TYR A 845 14.75 13.55 29.99
CA TYR A 845 13.75 14.49 29.49
C TYR A 845 14.21 15.22 28.24
N PHE A 846 13.27 15.48 27.34
CA PHE A 846 13.48 16.40 26.22
C PHE A 846 13.90 17.79 26.74
N PRO A 847 14.68 18.57 25.96
CA PRO A 847 14.99 19.96 26.32
C PRO A 847 13.71 20.76 26.61
N GLY A 848 13.71 21.54 27.70
CA GLY A 848 12.51 22.23 28.18
C GLY A 848 11.44 21.33 28.82
N GLY A 849 11.71 20.02 28.94
CA GLY A 849 10.83 19.02 29.53
C GLY A 849 9.67 18.59 28.62
N LEU A 850 9.72 18.88 27.32
CA LEU A 850 8.64 18.57 26.38
C LEU A 850 9.15 18.38 24.95
N GLY A 851 8.94 17.19 24.38
CA GLY A 851 8.95 16.94 22.95
C GLY A 851 7.53 16.96 22.40
N GLU A 852 7.33 17.48 21.19
CA GLU A 852 6.01 17.57 20.55
C GLU A 852 6.08 17.27 19.05
N PHE A 853 5.09 16.55 18.56
CA PHE A 853 4.73 16.45 17.15
C PHE A 853 3.27 16.83 16.95
N VAL A 854 2.95 17.58 15.88
CA VAL A 854 1.58 17.99 15.55
C VAL A 854 1.13 17.31 14.26
N ALA A 855 0.08 16.49 14.34
CA ALA A 855 -0.69 15.99 13.21
C ALA A 855 -1.84 16.96 12.92
N PRO A 856 -1.78 17.72 11.81
CA PRO A 856 -2.81 18.70 11.51
C PRO A 856 -4.13 18.02 11.12
N ARG A 857 -5.23 18.61 11.55
CA ARG A 857 -6.60 18.20 11.21
C ARG A 857 -6.77 17.98 9.70
N ASP A 858 -7.44 16.88 9.35
CA ASP A 858 -7.90 16.55 7.99
C ASP A 858 -6.80 16.44 6.92
N SER A 859 -5.51 16.51 7.28
CA SER A 859 -4.41 16.51 6.31
C SER A 859 -3.22 15.64 6.68
N TYR A 860 -3.26 14.93 7.81
CA TYR A 860 -2.14 14.11 8.25
C TYR A 860 -2.29 12.64 7.87
N LEU A 861 -3.44 12.03 8.17
CA LEU A 861 -3.67 10.61 7.91
C LEU A 861 -3.67 10.33 6.41
N THR A 862 -3.06 9.22 6.04
CA THR A 862 -2.91 8.77 4.65
C THR A 862 -3.79 7.58 4.33
N PHE A 863 -4.23 6.81 5.34
CA PHE A 863 -5.06 5.62 5.13
C PHE A 863 -6.54 6.01 4.96
N GLU A 864 -6.92 7.15 5.49
CA GLU A 864 -8.26 7.75 5.45
C GLU A 864 -8.16 9.24 5.84
N ARG A 865 -9.26 10.00 5.69
CA ARG A 865 -9.31 11.40 6.11
C ARG A 865 -9.15 11.51 7.64
N GLY A 866 -8.29 12.43 8.07
CA GLY A 866 -8.20 12.84 9.46
C GLY A 866 -6.79 13.31 9.85
N PRO A 867 -6.52 13.49 11.15
CA PRO A 867 -7.45 13.37 12.29
C PRO A 867 -8.58 14.40 12.28
N SER A 868 -9.63 14.22 13.10
CA SER A 868 -10.80 15.12 13.14
C SER A 868 -10.52 16.49 13.80
N THR A 869 -9.46 16.55 14.60
CA THR A 869 -8.87 17.74 15.22
C THR A 869 -7.35 17.68 15.08
N ASP A 870 -6.65 18.78 15.34
CA ASP A 870 -5.20 18.72 15.52
C ASP A 870 -4.88 17.76 16.68
N VAL A 871 -4.00 16.80 16.43
CA VAL A 871 -3.50 15.88 17.46
C VAL A 871 -2.04 16.19 17.71
N ARG A 872 -1.74 16.56 18.96
CA ARG A 872 -0.38 16.74 19.47
C ARG A 872 0.06 15.48 20.19
N LEU A 873 1.04 14.78 19.62
CA LEU A 873 1.78 13.75 20.36
C LEU A 873 2.83 14.46 21.20
N GLN A 874 2.77 14.30 22.52
CA GLN A 874 3.65 14.96 23.47
C GLN A 874 4.37 13.93 24.33
N TRP A 875 5.64 14.22 24.63
CA TRP A 875 6.52 13.34 25.38
C TRP A 875 7.32 14.16 26.39
N ALA A 876 7.31 13.76 27.67
CA ALA A 876 8.23 14.37 28.65
C ALA A 876 9.64 13.83 28.45
N THR A 877 9.75 12.50 28.29
CA THR A 877 11.00 11.76 28.18
C THR A 877 11.20 11.11 26.83
N TYR A 878 12.46 10.83 26.48
CA TYR A 878 12.79 10.00 25.31
C TYR A 878 12.16 8.61 25.41
N TYR A 879 11.97 8.11 26.64
CA TYR A 879 11.32 6.82 26.90
C TYR A 879 9.84 6.84 26.56
N ASP A 880 9.12 7.95 26.80
CA ASP A 880 7.71 8.08 26.41
C ASP A 880 7.55 8.01 24.89
N ALA A 881 8.45 8.66 24.14
CA ALA A 881 8.47 8.59 22.69
C ALA A 881 8.76 7.14 22.21
N ALA A 882 9.76 6.48 22.81
CA ALA A 882 10.09 5.11 22.47
C ALA A 882 8.99 4.09 22.80
N ASP A 883 8.31 4.29 23.93
CA ASP A 883 7.18 3.47 24.34
C ASP A 883 6.01 3.64 23.36
N GLN A 884 5.71 4.87 22.97
CA GLN A 884 4.69 5.17 21.96
C GLN A 884 5.02 4.55 20.59
N ALA A 885 6.30 4.51 20.20
CA ALA A 885 6.74 3.81 18.99
C ALA A 885 6.39 2.32 19.03
N GLY A 886 6.54 1.67 20.19
CA GLY A 886 6.11 0.29 20.42
C GLY A 886 4.60 0.11 20.42
N GLN A 887 3.88 0.94 21.20
CA GLN A 887 2.42 0.92 21.31
C GLN A 887 1.72 1.15 19.97
N SER A 888 2.29 1.98 19.09
CA SER A 888 1.77 2.24 17.75
C SER A 888 1.58 0.97 16.93
N ARG A 889 2.43 -0.05 17.14
CA ARG A 889 2.37 -1.31 16.39
C ARG A 889 1.19 -2.18 16.79
N LEU A 890 0.70 -2.00 18.01
CA LEU A 890 -0.51 -2.63 18.53
C LEU A 890 -1.76 -1.91 18.00
N TRP A 891 -1.73 -0.57 17.95
CA TRP A 891 -2.81 0.24 17.36
C TRP A 891 -2.92 0.05 15.85
N GLY A 892 -1.81 -0.14 15.15
CA GLY A 892 -1.78 -0.50 13.74
C GLY A 892 -2.01 -1.98 13.46
N GLY A 893 -2.32 -2.80 14.47
CA GLY A 893 -2.75 -4.19 14.30
C GLY A 893 -1.69 -5.21 13.84
N ILE A 894 -0.39 -4.86 13.84
CA ILE A 894 0.63 -5.72 13.22
C ILE A 894 1.51 -6.51 14.20
N HIS A 895 1.43 -6.23 15.50
CA HIS A 895 2.19 -6.91 16.56
C HIS A 895 1.27 -7.26 17.73
N VAL A 896 1.64 -8.29 18.49
CA VAL A 896 1.03 -8.59 19.80
C VAL A 896 1.83 -7.93 20.92
N THR A 897 1.22 -7.71 22.09
CA THR A 897 1.85 -7.00 23.21
C THR A 897 3.25 -7.50 23.58
N PRO A 898 3.51 -8.83 23.67
CA PRO A 898 4.85 -9.32 24.01
C PRO A 898 5.94 -8.94 22.98
N ASP A 899 5.60 -8.86 21.69
CA ASP A 899 6.54 -8.41 20.64
C ASP A 899 7.10 -7.03 20.97
N ASP A 900 6.22 -6.15 21.47
CA ASP A 900 6.57 -4.80 21.85
C ASP A 900 7.36 -4.76 23.16
N LEU A 901 6.77 -5.28 24.25
CA LEU A 901 7.35 -5.13 25.59
C LEU A 901 8.73 -5.77 25.71
N ILE A 902 8.93 -6.95 25.12
CA ILE A 902 10.24 -7.63 25.10
C ILE A 902 11.19 -6.88 24.15
N GLY A 903 10.68 -6.38 23.03
CA GLY A 903 11.41 -5.50 22.12
C GLY A 903 12.05 -4.30 22.83
N ARG A 904 11.29 -3.63 23.72
CA ARG A 904 11.82 -2.51 24.52
C ARG A 904 12.89 -2.95 25.51
N ARG A 905 12.69 -4.06 26.24
CA ARG A 905 13.69 -4.57 27.19
C ARG A 905 15.03 -4.86 26.51
N LEU A 906 15.00 -5.56 25.39
CA LEU A 906 16.22 -5.88 24.62
C LEU A 906 16.84 -4.60 24.04
N GLY A 907 16.02 -3.68 23.53
CA GLY A 907 16.48 -2.38 23.05
C GLY A 907 17.22 -1.58 24.14
N SER A 908 16.72 -1.57 25.38
CA SER A 908 17.37 -0.88 26.51
C SER A 908 18.79 -1.43 26.74
N THR A 909 18.96 -2.75 26.81
CA THR A 909 20.27 -3.40 26.95
C THR A 909 21.21 -3.07 25.80
N VAL A 910 20.71 -3.06 24.56
CA VAL A 910 21.49 -2.67 23.38
C VAL A 910 21.97 -1.22 23.49
N GLY A 911 21.08 -0.28 23.81
CA GLY A 911 21.41 1.14 23.90
C GLY A 911 22.49 1.42 24.94
N LEU A 912 22.34 0.85 26.15
CA LEU A 912 23.34 0.98 27.21
C LEU A 912 24.68 0.36 26.83
N SER A 913 24.68 -0.78 26.14
CA SER A 913 25.92 -1.42 25.66
C SER A 913 26.64 -0.55 24.62
N ALA A 914 25.89 0.07 23.70
CA ALA A 914 26.43 0.99 22.71
C ALA A 914 27.03 2.25 23.36
N VAL A 915 26.39 2.82 24.39
CA VAL A 915 26.94 3.95 25.15
C VAL A 915 28.28 3.59 25.79
N VAL A 916 28.36 2.43 26.45
CA VAL A 916 29.61 1.96 27.07
C VAL A 916 30.72 1.79 26.02
N ARG A 917 30.40 1.20 24.87
CA ARG A 917 31.37 1.02 23.78
C ARG A 917 31.81 2.36 23.18
N ALA A 918 30.87 3.27 22.93
CA ALA A 918 31.17 4.59 22.37
C ALA A 918 32.07 5.41 23.32
N ARG A 919 31.82 5.37 24.63
CA ARG A 919 32.68 6.04 25.61
C ARG A 919 34.14 5.55 25.55
N ARG A 920 34.38 4.25 25.36
CA ARG A 920 35.75 3.73 25.20
C ARG A 920 36.48 4.31 23.99
N PHE A 921 35.76 4.51 22.88
CA PHE A 921 36.32 5.21 21.72
C PHE A 921 36.58 6.68 22.02
N TYR A 922 35.67 7.37 22.72
CA TYR A 922 35.88 8.78 23.10
C TYR A 922 37.12 8.96 23.97
N ASP A 923 37.33 8.04 24.92
CA ASP A 923 38.39 8.12 25.92
C ASP A 923 39.74 7.55 25.43
N GLY A 924 39.80 6.98 24.22
CA GLY A 924 41.04 6.33 23.73
C GLY A 924 41.43 5.07 24.47
N THR A 925 40.46 4.39 25.10
CA THR A 925 40.69 3.19 25.92
C THR A 925 40.24 1.92 25.19
N GLN A 926 39.98 2.03 23.89
CA GLN A 926 39.42 0.93 23.14
C GLN A 926 40.53 -0.05 22.75
N VAL A 927 40.62 -1.17 23.48
CA VAL A 927 41.53 -2.27 23.16
C VAL A 927 41.27 -2.76 21.72
N PRO A 928 42.31 -2.98 20.89
CA PRO A 928 42.19 -3.52 19.54
C PRO A 928 41.26 -4.72 19.42
#